data_AF-K0X0Z8-F1
#
_entry.id   AF-K0X0Z8-F1
#
_cell.length_a   1.000
_cell.length_b   1.000
_cell.length_c   1.000
_cell.angle_alpha   90.00
_cell.angle_beta   90.00
_cell.angle_gamma   90.00
#
_symmetry.space_group_name_H-M   'P 1'
#
loop_
_entity.id
_entity.type
_entity.pdbx_description
1 polymer ?
#
loop_
_entity_poly.entity_id
_entity_poly.type
_entity_poly.pdbx_seq_one_letter_code
_entity_poly.pdbx_strand_id
1 'polypeptide(L)'
;MRKIYALMVLLFAVLQLPAQVLVQGRPHPTAKPQMVSPRAIADGTFTMDMIENWSGEGANRAAFVVQWNAEGETSALVWGFRWDGEATGETMARAIAASDPRFFIMTETGTAYGSTVSGFGYDVNKSGDFSITKDGVTLSPNENGIIFSSSYGYDGWTCTDPEDYWQSGWYQGYWSYWLKSSDSDAWGYSGTGITGRKLTDGCWDGWNFAVNMSSQPWKPLAPAPKNGPTAPSVKVQPEDVTVSPGESVTFAPEFKGDSLYFQWYKDEVAIQDAEASSYSIVSSETSDAGRYYCVVSNMLDTISTDTVTLVVGDKSVIAAPGEEPGTALVVYDDSYASFSGILTIPQTILIEGESYTVVGIDDMAFMGCAKLTSVTFPSTLKTIGEGAFYGCSRLTSVELPEQTVSIGNEAFGDCPLLATLSLGEGLKSIGRSAFENCIALTGVSMPADMESIGALAFKGCTKLASAALGNSLTLLGDSAFYGCSALQSVELPVTVSSVGTRTFAGCSALNAVGLGNVSAIGEAAFNGCSALTEIAIPNGVETLGNYAFYGCSSLATVTLGTQERSSSSLKTIGDYAFAETAVKSVVLPDGVSTLGNYAFNKCASLATVSLGNSLTAIGNYAFSDCKKLESVTFGSALETIGERAFASAKISSLVLPATVRTIGDWAFYNNPLTAITFNDGLQSIGSRAFYGVSVQTLNIPNSVTELGGYAFSGCKSLETVTIGTGVTKISDYTFNTCSALTQISCPSVTEIGKNAFSGCSSLSDIPLNDKITSLGNYVFSGCSAIESLVIPNSVTSIGSYAFEKCTKLTSATLGTGISSIPDYMFSSCSALTSVVLPENITGIGKYAFQSTAFTELPLTASITEIKDYAFKSCTKLTSVAIPDRVTKLGTYVFQSCTGLESAKIGGGVTSVPNYMFHGCTNLVNVELSEKVTSIGNSAFYNCKGLKSLPVTESITSIGTNAFYGCTSLTSVNLSDKVTSLGASVFYGCSSLTEAVLGTGITTLGSSLFRNDAKLKKVVANGKIASVSTYTFNGCSSLERIYINNTPPTGASSNTFTKVPTTCRIYVPAQTCQFYAQTTYWKDFVIMPWLDELEIVSTTPSMSFDGGEALDVKPDTKTFVIEFNRTVVNTDSVSAMLIRSGFPVEDQELTVSYSGNEVTVIREGEDLPNDPYYYLVLTTSDKQFNILFKVTTATGIDEPAVEKEVRLREYYSVDGKLLPRPVQGINIVKTVYEDGSIEVSKVYVKPEDCRR
;
A
#
# COMPACT_ATOMS: atom_id res chain seq x y z
N MET A 1 -19.25 -39.92 33.51
CA MET A 1 -20.10 -39.55 32.35
C MET A 1 -19.28 -38.52 31.57
N ARG A 2 -18.78 -38.71 30.33
CA ARG A 2 -19.21 -39.35 29.06
C ARG A 2 -19.99 -38.41 28.11
N LYS A 3 -19.30 -38.08 26.99
CA LYS A 3 -19.78 -37.64 25.65
C LYS A 3 -20.22 -36.17 25.46
N ILE A 4 -20.15 -35.76 24.19
CA ILE A 4 -20.59 -34.52 23.52
C ILE A 4 -19.75 -33.27 23.82
N TYR A 5 -18.62 -33.20 23.11
CA TYR A 5 -18.16 -31.96 22.44
C TYR A 5 -18.91 -31.91 21.07
N ALA A 6 -19.17 -30.77 20.42
CA ALA A 6 -18.25 -29.74 19.92
C ALA A 6 -17.22 -30.35 18.93
N LEU A 7 -16.64 -29.63 17.96
CA LEU A 7 -16.22 -28.23 17.98
C LEU A 7 -15.82 -27.77 16.55
N MET A 8 -15.98 -26.48 16.21
CA MET A 8 -15.27 -25.73 15.15
C MET A 8 -15.36 -26.22 13.67
N VAL A 9 -15.70 -25.41 12.66
CA VAL A 9 -15.18 -24.10 12.19
C VAL A 9 -13.95 -24.22 11.26
N LEU A 10 -14.14 -23.70 10.04
CA LEU A 10 -13.15 -23.25 9.02
C LEU A 10 -12.28 -24.24 8.22
N LEU A 11 -12.43 -24.14 6.89
CA LEU A 11 -11.40 -23.94 5.84
C LEU A 11 -10.35 -25.05 5.45
N PHE A 12 -10.29 -25.29 4.12
CA PHE A 12 -9.15 -25.72 3.27
C PHE A 12 -8.69 -27.19 3.15
N ALA A 13 -8.15 -27.45 1.93
CA ALA A 13 -7.08 -28.39 1.53
C ALA A 13 -7.38 -29.89 1.29
N VAL A 14 -7.68 -30.22 0.02
CA VAL A 14 -6.76 -30.94 -0.93
C VAL A 14 -6.13 -32.30 -0.52
N LEU A 15 -6.54 -33.33 -1.29
CA LEU A 15 -5.83 -34.56 -1.72
C LEU A 15 -5.70 -35.84 -0.84
N GLN A 16 -5.77 -36.95 -1.60
CA GLN A 16 -5.28 -38.34 -1.41
C GLN A 16 -6.06 -39.37 -0.57
N LEU A 17 -6.27 -40.53 -1.22
CA LEU A 17 -6.77 -41.82 -0.72
C LEU A 17 -5.62 -42.63 -0.09
N PRO A 18 -5.88 -43.74 0.64
CA PRO A 18 -5.99 -45.05 -0.04
C PRO A 18 -6.92 -46.11 0.63
N ALA A 19 -7.27 -47.15 -0.16
CA ALA A 19 -7.32 -48.61 0.14
C ALA A 19 -7.69 -49.15 1.56
N GLN A 20 -8.40 -50.29 1.75
CA GLN A 20 -8.97 -51.32 0.84
C GLN A 20 -9.86 -52.33 1.62
N VAL A 21 -10.84 -52.99 0.94
CA VAL A 21 -11.23 -54.44 1.10
C VAL A 21 -11.97 -54.86 2.42
N LEU A 22 -12.94 -55.80 2.50
CA LEU A 22 -13.26 -57.03 1.71
C LEU A 22 -14.80 -57.36 1.64
N VAL A 23 -15.34 -57.50 0.42
CA VAL A 23 -16.38 -58.43 -0.15
C VAL A 23 -17.38 -59.13 0.82
N GLN A 24 -18.71 -59.21 0.60
CA GLN A 24 -19.42 -59.82 -0.55
C GLN A 24 -20.80 -59.19 -0.89
N GLY A 25 -21.13 -59.20 -2.19
CA GLY A 25 -22.43 -58.81 -2.75
C GLY A 25 -22.30 -57.90 -3.97
N ARG A 26 -21.99 -58.44 -5.16
CA ARG A 26 -21.84 -57.65 -6.40
C ARG A 26 -23.19 -57.39 -7.08
N PRO A 27 -23.59 -56.12 -7.31
CA PRO A 27 -23.96 -55.69 -8.65
C PRO A 27 -22.68 -55.62 -9.51
N HIS A 28 -22.75 -56.01 -10.78
CA HIS A 28 -21.64 -55.75 -11.71
C HIS A 28 -21.71 -54.29 -12.17
N PRO A 29 -20.62 -53.50 -12.09
CA PRO A 29 -20.56 -52.21 -12.77
C PRO A 29 -20.71 -52.46 -14.27
N THR A 30 -21.80 -51.98 -14.87
CA THR A 30 -22.06 -52.21 -16.29
C THR A 30 -21.32 -51.17 -17.12
N ALA A 31 -20.05 -51.44 -17.43
CA ALA A 31 -19.18 -50.53 -18.16
C ALA A 31 -19.58 -50.48 -19.64
N LYS A 32 -20.62 -49.70 -19.95
CA LYS A 32 -21.15 -49.54 -21.31
C LYS A 32 -20.13 -48.81 -22.19
N PRO A 33 -19.82 -49.34 -23.40
CA PRO A 33 -18.92 -48.67 -24.32
C PRO A 33 -19.54 -47.36 -24.80
N GLN A 34 -18.68 -46.36 -24.98
CA GLN A 34 -19.04 -45.15 -25.72
C GLN A 34 -18.83 -45.40 -27.21
N MET A 35 -19.75 -44.90 -28.04
CA MET A 35 -19.61 -44.86 -29.49
C MET A 35 -18.89 -43.57 -29.87
N VAL A 36 -17.67 -43.69 -30.41
CA VAL A 36 -16.78 -42.56 -30.69
C VAL A 36 -16.27 -42.66 -32.12
N SER A 37 -16.21 -41.57 -32.88
CA SER A 37 -15.69 -41.65 -34.25
C SER A 37 -14.22 -42.13 -34.25
N PRO A 38 -13.84 -43.11 -35.10
CA PRO A 38 -12.45 -43.59 -35.22
C PRO A 38 -11.47 -42.49 -35.64
N ARG A 39 -11.98 -41.40 -36.22
CA ARG A 39 -11.22 -40.21 -36.53
C ARG A 39 -10.71 -39.53 -35.25
N ALA A 40 -11.61 -39.21 -34.32
CA ALA A 40 -11.33 -38.46 -33.08
C ALA A 40 -10.31 -39.15 -32.15
N ILE A 41 -10.36 -40.48 -32.05
CA ILE A 41 -9.40 -41.27 -31.25
C ILE A 41 -7.99 -41.21 -31.88
N ALA A 42 -7.93 -41.17 -33.22
CA ALA A 42 -6.71 -41.25 -34.00
C ALA A 42 -6.10 -39.88 -34.36
N ASP A 43 -6.80 -38.76 -34.15
CA ASP A 43 -6.22 -37.40 -34.14
C ASP A 43 -6.18 -36.76 -32.73
N GLY A 44 -6.62 -37.49 -31.70
CA GLY A 44 -6.45 -37.12 -30.28
C GLY A 44 -7.47 -36.12 -29.76
N THR A 45 -8.55 -35.85 -30.49
CA THR A 45 -9.66 -35.00 -30.02
C THR A 45 -10.63 -35.73 -29.09
N PHE A 46 -10.48 -37.06 -28.93
CA PHE A 46 -11.08 -37.84 -27.86
C PHE A 46 -9.96 -38.47 -27.01
N THR A 47 -10.01 -38.26 -25.69
CA THR A 47 -8.93 -38.56 -24.72
C THR A 47 -9.40 -39.51 -23.62
N MET A 48 -8.48 -40.11 -22.84
CA MET A 48 -8.88 -41.04 -21.76
C MET A 48 -9.78 -40.40 -20.71
N ASP A 49 -9.58 -39.11 -20.40
CA ASP A 49 -10.38 -38.40 -19.40
C ASP A 49 -11.85 -38.19 -19.84
N MET A 50 -12.18 -38.42 -21.12
CA MET A 50 -13.54 -38.37 -21.66
C MET A 50 -14.28 -39.72 -21.55
N ILE A 51 -13.60 -40.79 -21.11
CA ILE A 51 -14.22 -42.10 -20.92
C ILE A 51 -15.03 -42.10 -19.63
N GLU A 52 -16.36 -42.16 -19.74
CA GLU A 52 -17.28 -42.12 -18.60
C GLU A 52 -17.32 -43.45 -17.84
N ASN A 53 -17.23 -44.59 -18.55
CA ASN A 53 -17.43 -45.93 -18.01
C ASN A 53 -16.14 -46.75 -17.98
N TRP A 54 -15.80 -47.28 -16.81
CA TRP A 54 -14.56 -48.03 -16.56
C TRP A 54 -14.84 -49.42 -15.99
N SER A 55 -14.17 -50.42 -16.55
CA SER A 55 -14.16 -51.81 -16.08
C SER A 55 -13.02 -52.00 -15.07
N GLY A 56 -13.26 -52.71 -13.97
CA GLY A 56 -12.24 -52.93 -12.93
C GLY A 56 -11.95 -51.72 -12.03
N GLU A 57 -11.00 -51.87 -11.13
CA GLU A 57 -10.66 -50.90 -10.07
C GLU A 57 -9.14 -50.77 -9.93
N GLY A 58 -8.65 -49.55 -9.72
CA GLY A 58 -7.24 -49.25 -9.47
C GLY A 58 -6.81 -47.86 -9.97
N ALA A 59 -5.53 -47.55 -9.79
CA ALA A 59 -4.94 -46.27 -10.15
C ALA A 59 -4.50 -46.20 -11.63
N ASN A 60 -4.00 -47.30 -12.20
CA ASN A 60 -3.59 -47.33 -13.60
C ASN A 60 -4.80 -47.43 -14.53
N ARG A 61 -4.69 -46.84 -15.73
CA ARG A 61 -5.76 -46.73 -16.71
C ARG A 61 -5.30 -47.20 -18.09
N ALA A 62 -6.17 -47.95 -18.77
CA ALA A 62 -6.04 -48.31 -20.18
C ALA A 62 -7.39 -48.16 -20.87
N ALA A 63 -7.38 -48.03 -22.20
CA ALA A 63 -8.58 -47.97 -23.02
C ALA A 63 -8.53 -49.06 -24.09
N PHE A 64 -9.63 -49.79 -24.25
CA PHE A 64 -9.79 -50.79 -25.30
C PHE A 64 -10.76 -50.26 -26.37
N VAL A 65 -10.38 -50.37 -27.64
CA VAL A 65 -11.14 -49.84 -28.78
C VAL A 65 -11.43 -50.96 -29.77
N VAL A 66 -12.69 -51.13 -30.17
CA VAL A 66 -13.12 -52.13 -31.16
C VAL A 66 -13.85 -51.46 -32.31
N GLN A 67 -13.45 -51.77 -33.54
CA GLN A 67 -14.14 -51.31 -34.75
C GLN A 67 -14.35 -52.47 -35.74
N TRP A 68 -15.61 -52.75 -36.06
CA TRP A 68 -16.04 -53.86 -36.93
C TRP A 68 -16.11 -53.49 -38.42
N ASN A 69 -16.08 -52.20 -38.75
CA ASN A 69 -16.18 -51.63 -40.11
C ASN A 69 -17.47 -52.00 -40.89
N ALA A 70 -18.52 -52.46 -40.22
CA ALA A 70 -19.79 -52.83 -40.86
C ALA A 70 -20.37 -51.70 -41.73
N GLU A 71 -20.99 -52.07 -42.84
CA GLU A 71 -21.47 -51.11 -43.85
C GLU A 71 -22.57 -50.20 -43.27
N GLY A 72 -22.27 -48.89 -43.20
CA GLY A 72 -23.14 -47.88 -42.60
C GLY A 72 -22.77 -47.46 -41.17
N GLU A 73 -22.04 -48.29 -40.42
CA GLU A 73 -21.52 -47.89 -39.09
C GLU A 73 -20.22 -47.09 -39.24
N THR A 74 -20.13 -45.97 -38.53
CA THR A 74 -19.03 -44.99 -38.63
C THR A 74 -18.30 -44.74 -37.31
N SER A 75 -18.70 -45.45 -36.25
CA SER A 75 -18.18 -45.35 -34.88
C SER A 75 -17.26 -46.52 -34.53
N ALA A 76 -16.39 -46.32 -33.54
CA ALA A 76 -15.72 -47.37 -32.79
C ALA A 76 -16.31 -47.44 -31.37
N LEU A 77 -16.34 -48.65 -30.81
CA LEU A 77 -16.70 -48.91 -29.42
C LEU A 77 -15.46 -48.67 -28.53
N VAL A 78 -15.61 -47.90 -27.45
CA VAL A 78 -14.53 -47.60 -26.50
C VAL A 78 -14.94 -47.98 -25.08
N TRP A 79 -14.13 -48.79 -24.40
CA TRP A 79 -14.24 -49.11 -22.98
C TRP A 79 -13.00 -48.65 -22.21
N GLY A 80 -13.17 -48.11 -21.01
CA GLY A 80 -12.08 -47.92 -20.06
C GLY A 80 -11.81 -49.18 -19.23
N PHE A 81 -10.57 -49.39 -18.81
CA PHE A 81 -10.16 -50.41 -17.85
C PHE A 81 -9.20 -49.85 -16.79
N ARG A 82 -9.36 -50.26 -15.51
CA ARG A 82 -8.48 -49.87 -14.40
C ARG A 82 -7.96 -51.07 -13.62
N TRP A 83 -6.73 -50.96 -13.14
CA TRP A 83 -6.06 -51.96 -12.30
C TRP A 83 -4.99 -51.34 -11.40
N ASP A 84 -4.58 -52.09 -10.38
CA ASP A 84 -3.36 -51.84 -9.61
C ASP A 84 -2.33 -52.94 -9.88
N GLY A 85 -1.04 -52.60 -9.90
CA GLY A 85 0.05 -53.55 -10.14
C GLY A 85 0.23 -53.92 -11.62
N GLU A 86 0.46 -55.22 -11.87
CA GLU A 86 0.73 -55.77 -13.21
C GLU A 86 -0.56 -56.37 -13.81
N ALA A 87 -0.98 -55.89 -14.98
CA ALA A 87 -2.11 -56.44 -15.74
C ALA A 87 -1.75 -56.66 -17.22
N THR A 88 -2.52 -57.51 -17.89
CA THR A 88 -2.38 -57.79 -19.32
C THR A 88 -3.61 -57.39 -20.14
N GLY A 89 -3.45 -57.33 -21.46
CA GLY A 89 -4.57 -57.12 -22.38
C GLY A 89 -5.68 -58.17 -22.22
N GLU A 90 -5.35 -59.43 -21.93
CA GLU A 90 -6.34 -60.45 -21.56
C GLU A 90 -7.06 -60.12 -20.23
N THR A 91 -6.34 -59.55 -19.26
CA THR A 91 -6.94 -59.11 -17.98
C THR A 91 -8.01 -58.04 -18.25
N MET A 92 -7.69 -57.07 -19.11
CA MET A 92 -8.61 -56.03 -19.58
C MET A 92 -9.81 -56.61 -20.35
N ALA A 93 -9.57 -57.46 -21.36
CA ALA A 93 -10.64 -58.03 -22.19
C ALA A 93 -11.62 -58.91 -21.37
N ARG A 94 -11.11 -59.70 -20.41
CA ARG A 94 -11.96 -60.47 -19.48
C ARG A 94 -12.77 -59.57 -18.55
N ALA A 95 -12.18 -58.48 -18.04
CA ALA A 95 -12.89 -57.53 -17.19
C ALA A 95 -14.00 -56.79 -17.95
N ILE A 96 -13.75 -56.43 -19.22
CA ILE A 96 -14.73 -55.80 -20.10
C ILE A 96 -15.90 -56.75 -20.38
N ALA A 97 -15.64 -58.00 -20.82
CA ALA A 97 -16.68 -58.97 -21.14
C ALA A 97 -17.55 -59.37 -19.93
N ALA A 98 -16.98 -59.37 -18.72
CA ALA A 98 -17.76 -59.55 -17.50
C ALA A 98 -18.63 -58.33 -17.14
N SER A 99 -18.44 -57.17 -17.78
CA SER A 99 -19.05 -55.88 -17.42
C SER A 99 -20.02 -55.30 -18.45
N ASP A 100 -19.76 -55.44 -19.76
CA ASP A 100 -20.76 -55.18 -20.79
C ASP A 100 -21.34 -56.53 -21.24
N PRO A 101 -22.59 -56.89 -20.86
CA PRO A 101 -23.17 -58.20 -21.15
C PRO A 101 -23.42 -58.47 -22.64
N ARG A 102 -23.02 -57.54 -23.51
CA ARG A 102 -23.07 -57.63 -24.97
C ARG A 102 -21.70 -57.83 -25.61
N PHE A 103 -20.60 -57.71 -24.86
CA PHE A 103 -19.25 -57.92 -25.39
C PHE A 103 -18.72 -59.29 -24.97
N PHE A 104 -18.33 -60.09 -25.97
CA PHE A 104 -17.99 -61.49 -25.77
C PHE A 104 -16.55 -61.78 -26.22
N ILE A 105 -15.90 -62.69 -25.51
CA ILE A 105 -14.58 -63.19 -25.89
C ILE A 105 -14.58 -64.72 -25.92
N MET A 106 -13.92 -65.33 -26.91
CA MET A 106 -13.55 -66.74 -26.80
C MET A 106 -12.18 -66.85 -26.15
N THR A 107 -11.99 -67.80 -25.23
CA THR A 107 -10.68 -68.09 -24.66
C THR A 107 -10.36 -69.59 -24.61
N GLU A 108 -9.14 -69.93 -25.03
CA GLU A 108 -8.54 -71.27 -24.92
C GLU A 108 -7.69 -71.35 -23.65
N THR A 109 -7.69 -72.50 -22.97
CA THR A 109 -6.96 -72.70 -21.69
C THR A 109 -6.02 -73.90 -21.74
N GLY A 110 -4.78 -73.74 -21.28
CA GLY A 110 -3.79 -74.83 -21.21
C GLY A 110 -2.71 -74.79 -22.30
N THR A 111 -2.51 -73.64 -22.95
CA THR A 111 -1.44 -73.42 -23.93
C THR A 111 -0.07 -73.30 -23.24
N ALA A 112 1.01 -73.35 -24.03
CA ALA A 112 2.38 -73.14 -23.54
C ALA A 112 2.64 -71.74 -22.94
N TYR A 113 1.70 -70.79 -23.10
CA TYR A 113 1.76 -69.43 -22.55
C TYR A 113 0.68 -69.14 -21.50
N GLY A 114 -0.17 -70.13 -21.16
CA GLY A 114 -1.31 -69.97 -20.24
C GLY A 114 -2.66 -70.09 -20.96
N SER A 115 -3.60 -69.19 -20.62
CA SER A 115 -4.82 -68.94 -21.40
C SER A 115 -4.51 -68.14 -22.67
N THR A 116 -5.48 -67.96 -23.58
CA THR A 116 -5.34 -67.10 -24.77
C THR A 116 -6.72 -66.69 -25.33
N VAL A 117 -6.86 -65.46 -25.85
CA VAL A 117 -8.17 -64.82 -26.18
C VAL A 117 -8.52 -64.91 -27.67
N SER A 118 -9.01 -66.07 -28.11
CA SER A 118 -9.13 -66.51 -29.51
C SER A 118 -10.01 -65.69 -30.46
N GLY A 119 -10.87 -64.79 -29.97
CA GLY A 119 -11.76 -63.99 -30.81
C GLY A 119 -12.68 -63.10 -29.99
N PHE A 120 -13.34 -62.17 -30.68
CA PHE A 120 -14.23 -61.17 -30.10
C PHE A 120 -15.62 -61.24 -30.75
N GLY A 121 -16.65 -60.97 -29.95
CA GLY A 121 -18.05 -60.89 -30.37
C GLY A 121 -18.78 -59.70 -29.77
N TYR A 122 -19.85 -59.28 -30.42
CA TYR A 122 -20.71 -58.22 -29.93
C TYR A 122 -22.17 -58.42 -30.32
N ASP A 123 -23.05 -58.42 -29.30
CA ASP A 123 -24.50 -58.31 -29.44
C ASP A 123 -24.86 -56.84 -29.75
N VAL A 124 -25.30 -56.64 -30.98
CA VAL A 124 -25.62 -55.33 -31.57
C VAL A 124 -27.08 -54.97 -31.27
N ASN A 125 -27.99 -55.93 -31.41
CA ASN A 125 -29.43 -55.71 -31.37
C ASN A 125 -30.02 -55.76 -29.94
N LYS A 126 -29.25 -56.28 -28.98
CA LYS A 126 -29.52 -56.48 -27.54
C LYS A 126 -30.47 -57.65 -27.23
N SER A 127 -30.46 -58.70 -28.05
CA SER A 127 -31.26 -59.92 -27.83
C SER A 127 -30.88 -60.65 -26.55
N GLY A 128 -29.59 -60.61 -26.17
CA GLY A 128 -29.03 -61.44 -25.11
C GLY A 128 -28.93 -62.94 -25.46
N ASP A 129 -29.11 -63.35 -26.72
CA ASP A 129 -29.03 -64.75 -27.17
C ASP A 129 -27.76 -65.09 -27.98
N PHE A 130 -26.81 -64.14 -28.04
CA PHE A 130 -25.55 -64.22 -28.77
C PHE A 130 -24.89 -65.60 -28.71
N SER A 131 -24.75 -66.24 -29.87
CA SER A 131 -24.03 -67.51 -30.00
C SER A 131 -23.30 -67.61 -31.34
N ILE A 132 -22.22 -68.37 -31.35
CA ILE A 132 -21.41 -68.59 -32.54
C ILE A 132 -21.53 -70.05 -32.97
N THR A 133 -21.61 -70.29 -34.28
CA THR A 133 -21.72 -71.62 -34.86
C THR A 133 -20.62 -71.89 -35.87
N LYS A 134 -20.21 -73.16 -35.96
CA LYS A 134 -19.23 -73.68 -36.92
C LYS A 134 -19.45 -75.18 -37.10
N ASP A 135 -19.48 -75.64 -38.35
CA ASP A 135 -19.56 -77.07 -38.71
C ASP A 135 -20.69 -77.86 -37.99
N GLY A 136 -21.78 -77.16 -37.63
CA GLY A 136 -22.93 -77.73 -36.90
C GLY A 136 -22.80 -77.74 -35.37
N VAL A 137 -21.70 -77.24 -34.81
CA VAL A 137 -21.51 -77.01 -33.36
C VAL A 137 -21.77 -75.54 -33.06
N THR A 138 -22.61 -75.27 -32.05
CA THR A 138 -22.87 -73.91 -31.54
C THR A 138 -22.30 -73.76 -30.13
N LEU A 139 -21.66 -72.63 -29.88
CA LEU A 139 -21.10 -72.24 -28.58
C LEU A 139 -21.72 -70.91 -28.12
N SER A 140 -22.12 -70.85 -26.86
CA SER A 140 -22.66 -69.66 -26.20
C SER A 140 -21.69 -69.17 -25.10
N PRO A 141 -21.66 -67.85 -24.80
CA PRO A 141 -20.87 -67.31 -23.71
C PRO A 141 -21.41 -67.74 -22.34
N ASN A 142 -20.55 -67.71 -21.33
CA ASN A 142 -20.96 -67.86 -19.94
C ASN A 142 -21.44 -66.53 -19.33
N GLU A 143 -21.85 -66.55 -18.06
CA GLU A 143 -22.31 -65.39 -17.27
C GLU A 143 -21.31 -64.20 -17.18
N ASN A 144 -20.05 -64.39 -17.59
CA ASN A 144 -18.99 -63.37 -17.61
C ASN A 144 -18.57 -63.00 -19.05
N GLY A 145 -19.42 -63.28 -20.05
CA GLY A 145 -19.16 -62.98 -21.46
C GLY A 145 -18.09 -63.87 -22.13
N ILE A 146 -17.69 -64.98 -21.50
CA ILE A 146 -16.58 -65.81 -21.97
C ILE A 146 -17.09 -67.11 -22.58
N ILE A 147 -16.77 -67.34 -23.85
CA ILE A 147 -16.84 -68.63 -24.53
C ILE A 147 -15.54 -69.39 -24.25
N PHE A 148 -15.61 -70.67 -23.90
CA PHE A 148 -14.41 -71.50 -23.66
C PHE A 148 -14.25 -72.54 -24.77
N SER A 149 -13.05 -72.58 -25.38
CA SER A 149 -12.65 -73.71 -26.24
C SER A 149 -11.68 -74.63 -25.49
N SER A 150 -11.88 -75.94 -25.65
CA SER A 150 -11.01 -77.00 -25.14
C SER A 150 -9.91 -77.43 -26.13
N SER A 151 -9.86 -76.83 -27.33
CA SER A 151 -8.84 -77.14 -28.34
C SER A 151 -8.64 -76.03 -29.38
N TYR A 152 -7.53 -76.11 -30.11
CA TYR A 152 -7.08 -75.13 -31.09
C TYR A 152 -8.05 -74.98 -32.27
N GLY A 153 -8.82 -73.89 -32.30
CA GLY A 153 -9.97 -73.76 -33.21
C GLY A 153 -10.41 -72.31 -33.48
N TYR A 154 -9.46 -71.47 -33.88
CA TYR A 154 -9.63 -70.01 -33.98
C TYR A 154 -10.59 -69.57 -35.11
N ASP A 155 -10.42 -70.09 -36.32
CA ASP A 155 -11.11 -69.60 -37.52
C ASP A 155 -12.40 -70.34 -37.88
N GLY A 156 -13.27 -69.68 -38.65
CA GLY A 156 -14.43 -70.29 -39.31
C GLY A 156 -15.73 -70.31 -38.49
N TRP A 157 -15.78 -69.57 -37.38
CA TRP A 157 -17.00 -69.34 -36.61
C TRP A 157 -17.76 -68.13 -37.14
N THR A 158 -19.09 -68.18 -37.13
CA THR A 158 -19.99 -67.06 -37.47
C THR A 158 -21.11 -66.93 -36.44
N CYS A 159 -21.69 -65.74 -36.28
CA CYS A 159 -22.89 -65.55 -35.45
C CYS A 159 -24.07 -66.40 -35.95
N THR A 160 -24.96 -66.77 -35.03
CA THR A 160 -26.27 -67.36 -35.37
C THR A 160 -27.31 -66.30 -35.74
N ASP A 161 -27.26 -65.12 -35.10
CA ASP A 161 -28.01 -63.94 -35.53
C ASP A 161 -27.23 -63.21 -36.65
N PRO A 162 -27.85 -62.89 -37.81
CA PRO A 162 -27.18 -62.20 -38.91
C PRO A 162 -26.93 -60.69 -38.70
N GLU A 163 -27.50 -60.08 -37.66
CA GLU A 163 -27.32 -58.66 -37.30
C GLU A 163 -26.18 -58.46 -36.27
N ASP A 164 -25.71 -59.53 -35.63
CA ASP A 164 -24.63 -59.52 -34.63
C ASP A 164 -23.24 -59.73 -35.23
N TYR A 165 -22.19 -59.32 -34.49
CA TYR A 165 -20.80 -59.36 -34.98
C TYR A 165 -19.92 -60.35 -34.23
N TRP A 166 -19.13 -61.12 -34.98
CA TRP A 166 -18.09 -62.01 -34.48
C TRP A 166 -16.85 -61.96 -35.39
N GLN A 167 -15.65 -62.09 -34.81
CA GLN A 167 -14.44 -62.33 -35.57
C GLN A 167 -13.36 -63.11 -34.79
N SER A 168 -12.59 -63.94 -35.48
CA SER A 168 -11.41 -64.60 -34.92
C SER A 168 -10.25 -63.60 -34.68
N GLY A 169 -9.45 -63.84 -33.64
CA GLY A 169 -8.29 -62.99 -33.28
C GLY A 169 -6.98 -63.37 -33.97
N TRP A 170 -6.98 -64.42 -34.80
CA TRP A 170 -5.81 -65.04 -35.41
C TRP A 170 -6.11 -65.37 -36.86
N TYR A 171 -5.43 -64.72 -37.80
CA TYR A 171 -5.63 -64.94 -39.25
C TYR A 171 -4.28 -65.08 -39.94
N GLN A 172 -4.12 -66.15 -40.74
CA GLN A 172 -2.90 -66.45 -41.51
C GLN A 172 -1.56 -66.34 -40.74
N GLY A 173 -1.56 -66.63 -39.43
CA GLY A 173 -0.35 -66.78 -38.63
C GLY A 173 0.06 -65.56 -37.78
N TYR A 174 -0.78 -64.53 -37.68
CA TYR A 174 -0.52 -63.36 -36.85
C TYR A 174 -1.64 -63.07 -35.84
N TRP A 175 -1.24 -62.67 -34.64
CA TRP A 175 -2.10 -61.94 -33.69
C TRP A 175 -1.88 -60.45 -33.93
N SER A 176 -2.93 -59.75 -34.34
CA SER A 176 -2.84 -58.35 -34.77
C SER A 176 -3.78 -57.46 -33.96
N TYR A 177 -3.21 -56.58 -33.14
CA TYR A 177 -3.91 -55.43 -32.57
C TYR A 177 -2.93 -54.25 -32.45
N TRP A 178 -3.46 -53.06 -32.22
CA TRP A 178 -2.76 -51.78 -32.31
C TRP A 178 -2.53 -51.18 -30.94
N LEU A 179 -1.40 -50.49 -30.77
CA LEU A 179 -0.98 -49.88 -29.51
C LEU A 179 -0.80 -48.38 -29.68
N LYS A 180 -1.11 -47.62 -28.63
CA LYS A 180 -0.80 -46.20 -28.54
C LYS A 180 -0.50 -45.88 -27.07
N SER A 181 0.67 -45.31 -26.78
CA SER A 181 1.20 -45.19 -25.41
C SER A 181 0.58 -44.07 -24.58
N SER A 182 -0.03 -43.07 -25.22
CA SER A 182 -0.72 -41.94 -24.62
C SER A 182 -1.70 -41.32 -25.62
N ASP A 183 -2.61 -40.45 -25.17
CA ASP A 183 -3.65 -39.80 -26.00
C ASP A 183 -3.11 -39.06 -27.23
N SER A 184 -1.86 -38.58 -27.21
CA SER A 184 -1.23 -37.86 -28.33
C SER A 184 -0.40 -38.74 -29.28
N ASP A 185 -0.13 -40.00 -28.92
CA ASP A 185 0.74 -40.86 -29.74
C ASP A 185 0.03 -41.42 -30.99
N ALA A 186 0.84 -41.86 -31.96
CA ALA A 186 0.36 -42.56 -33.16
C ALA A 186 0.15 -44.06 -32.87
N TRP A 187 -0.84 -44.67 -33.53
CA TRP A 187 -1.07 -46.11 -33.46
C TRP A 187 0.08 -46.90 -34.12
N GLY A 188 0.75 -47.74 -33.32
CA GLY A 188 1.78 -48.69 -33.73
C GLY A 188 1.31 -50.15 -33.64
N TYR A 189 1.99 -51.05 -34.35
CA TYR A 189 1.65 -52.48 -34.35
C TYR A 189 2.20 -53.20 -33.10
N SER A 190 1.43 -54.11 -32.49
CA SER A 190 1.77 -54.71 -31.18
C SER A 190 2.97 -55.66 -31.15
N GLY A 191 3.27 -56.34 -32.25
CA GLY A 191 4.24 -57.44 -32.31
C GLY A 191 3.91 -58.64 -31.39
N THR A 192 2.74 -58.66 -30.75
CA THR A 192 2.36 -59.58 -29.65
C THR A 192 0.86 -59.89 -29.70
N GLY A 193 0.43 -60.98 -29.05
CA GLY A 193 -0.99 -61.26 -28.80
C GLY A 193 -1.49 -60.61 -27.51
N ILE A 194 -2.78 -60.26 -27.47
CA ILE A 194 -3.42 -59.54 -26.33
C ILE A 194 -3.21 -60.26 -24.98
N THR A 195 -3.16 -61.60 -25.01
CA THR A 195 -2.73 -62.50 -23.92
C THR A 195 -1.48 -62.03 -23.18
N GLY A 196 -0.37 -61.89 -23.92
CA GLY A 196 0.98 -61.70 -23.35
C GLY A 196 1.40 -60.24 -23.21
N ARG A 197 0.54 -59.32 -23.63
CA ARG A 197 0.79 -57.87 -23.55
C ARG A 197 0.67 -57.40 -22.11
N LYS A 198 1.74 -56.83 -21.55
CA LYS A 198 1.66 -56.02 -20.33
C LYS A 198 1.09 -54.63 -20.62
N LEU A 199 0.14 -54.19 -19.82
CA LEU A 199 -0.44 -52.85 -19.88
C LEU A 199 0.42 -51.85 -19.08
N THR A 200 0.32 -50.57 -19.43
CA THR A 200 0.97 -49.44 -18.74
C THR A 200 -0.06 -48.33 -18.58
N ASP A 201 0.01 -47.54 -17.51
CA ASP A 201 -0.91 -46.41 -17.35
C ASP A 201 -0.87 -45.47 -18.56
N GLY A 202 -2.05 -45.06 -19.04
CA GLY A 202 -2.23 -44.22 -20.22
C GLY A 202 -2.22 -44.96 -21.57
N CYS A 203 -2.07 -46.30 -21.62
CA CYS A 203 -2.02 -47.01 -22.90
C CYS A 203 -3.39 -47.37 -23.50
N TRP A 204 -3.49 -47.22 -24.81
CA TRP A 204 -4.62 -47.63 -25.64
C TRP A 204 -4.28 -48.90 -26.42
N ASP A 205 -5.20 -49.86 -26.40
CA ASP A 205 -5.15 -51.10 -27.18
C ASP A 205 -6.36 -51.14 -28.14
N GLY A 206 -6.10 -51.17 -29.44
CA GLY A 206 -7.12 -51.08 -30.49
C GLY A 206 -7.20 -52.34 -31.35
N TRP A 207 -8.38 -52.92 -31.49
CA TRP A 207 -8.65 -54.04 -32.39
C TRP A 207 -9.60 -53.58 -33.53
N ASN A 208 -9.27 -53.93 -34.78
CA ASN A 208 -9.93 -53.37 -35.95
C ASN A 208 -9.86 -54.34 -37.14
N PHE A 209 -10.96 -54.53 -37.86
CA PHE A 209 -11.03 -55.53 -38.94
C PHE A 209 -10.32 -55.08 -40.21
N ALA A 210 -9.16 -55.68 -40.51
CA ALA A 210 -8.39 -55.44 -41.72
C ALA A 210 -8.40 -56.66 -42.66
N VAL A 211 -8.71 -56.43 -43.94
CA VAL A 211 -8.63 -57.47 -44.97
C VAL A 211 -7.18 -57.97 -45.07
N ASN A 212 -7.00 -59.28 -44.90
CA ASN A 212 -5.71 -59.97 -44.79
C ASN A 212 -4.83 -59.60 -43.57
N MET A 213 -5.36 -58.90 -42.55
CA MET A 213 -4.74 -58.66 -41.21
C MET A 213 -3.28 -58.19 -41.22
N SER A 214 -2.86 -57.47 -42.27
CA SER A 214 -1.49 -56.96 -42.42
C SER A 214 -1.25 -55.66 -41.64
N SER A 215 0.02 -55.28 -41.43
CA SER A 215 0.45 -54.15 -40.59
C SER A 215 0.21 -52.76 -41.22
N GLN A 216 -0.96 -52.54 -41.82
CA GLN A 216 -1.37 -51.27 -42.44
C GLN A 216 -1.82 -50.26 -41.36
N PRO A 217 -1.63 -48.94 -41.55
CA PRO A 217 -2.08 -47.93 -40.59
C PRO A 217 -3.59 -48.05 -40.25
N TRP A 218 -3.99 -47.54 -39.07
CA TRP A 218 -5.33 -47.65 -38.45
C TRP A 218 -6.56 -47.08 -39.24
N LYS A 219 -6.52 -46.85 -40.57
CA LYS A 219 -7.59 -46.13 -41.31
C LYS A 219 -8.08 -46.63 -42.70
N PRO A 220 -7.45 -47.54 -43.47
CA PRO A 220 -7.97 -48.02 -44.76
C PRO A 220 -8.50 -49.45 -44.67
N LEU A 221 -9.81 -49.61 -44.41
CA LEU A 221 -10.43 -50.89 -44.09
C LEU A 221 -11.74 -51.08 -44.90
N ALA A 222 -12.20 -52.33 -45.04
CA ALA A 222 -13.40 -52.70 -45.78
C ALA A 222 -14.41 -53.40 -44.86
N PRO A 223 -15.71 -53.48 -45.23
CA PRO A 223 -16.72 -54.06 -44.35
C PRO A 223 -16.49 -55.53 -44.00
N ALA A 224 -16.85 -55.89 -42.76
CA ALA A 224 -17.11 -57.28 -42.40
C ALA A 224 -18.29 -57.80 -43.25
N PRO A 225 -18.24 -59.06 -43.76
CA PRO A 225 -19.25 -59.57 -44.67
C PRO A 225 -20.61 -59.80 -43.98
N LYS A 226 -21.68 -59.18 -44.49
CA LYS A 226 -23.07 -59.34 -44.01
C LYS A 226 -23.71 -60.63 -44.54
N ASN A 227 -24.47 -61.32 -43.70
CA ASN A 227 -25.21 -62.55 -44.03
C ASN A 227 -26.56 -62.29 -44.75
N GLY A 228 -26.52 -61.66 -45.93
CA GLY A 228 -27.67 -61.57 -46.86
C GLY A 228 -28.56 -60.31 -46.72
N PRO A 229 -29.61 -60.21 -47.57
CA PRO A 229 -30.57 -59.10 -47.58
C PRO A 229 -31.64 -59.25 -46.49
N THR A 230 -32.15 -58.13 -45.96
CA THR A 230 -33.05 -58.12 -44.80
C THR A 230 -34.49 -57.78 -45.20
N ALA A 231 -35.44 -58.61 -44.77
CA ALA A 231 -36.89 -58.35 -44.89
C ALA A 231 -37.32 -57.12 -44.05
N PRO A 232 -38.44 -56.44 -44.39
CA PRO A 232 -38.94 -55.34 -43.58
C PRO A 232 -39.23 -55.81 -42.14
N SER A 233 -38.80 -55.01 -41.17
CA SER A 233 -39.09 -55.20 -39.75
C SER A 233 -39.26 -53.84 -39.07
N VAL A 234 -40.21 -53.72 -38.14
CA VAL A 234 -40.35 -52.49 -37.34
C VAL A 234 -39.38 -52.57 -36.17
N LYS A 235 -38.50 -51.57 -36.06
CA LYS A 235 -37.47 -51.45 -35.03
C LYS A 235 -37.98 -50.65 -33.82
N VAL A 236 -38.77 -49.62 -34.08
CA VAL A 236 -39.47 -48.82 -33.07
C VAL A 236 -40.91 -48.65 -33.58
N GLN A 237 -41.86 -49.23 -32.86
CA GLN A 237 -43.29 -49.03 -33.15
C GLN A 237 -43.68 -47.56 -32.90
N PRO A 238 -44.74 -47.04 -33.54
CA PRO A 238 -45.35 -45.81 -33.06
C PRO A 238 -45.97 -46.07 -31.68
N GLU A 239 -46.20 -45.00 -30.90
CA GLU A 239 -46.90 -45.08 -29.60
C GLU A 239 -48.30 -44.46 -29.69
N ASP A 240 -49.20 -44.83 -28.76
CA ASP A 240 -50.50 -44.17 -28.60
C ASP A 240 -50.30 -42.70 -28.24
N VAL A 241 -51.02 -41.79 -28.90
CA VAL A 241 -50.89 -40.34 -28.68
C VAL A 241 -52.22 -39.76 -28.23
N THR A 242 -52.20 -39.02 -27.11
CA THR A 242 -53.32 -38.17 -26.68
C THR A 242 -52.92 -36.71 -26.83
N VAL A 243 -53.78 -35.91 -27.46
CA VAL A 243 -53.58 -34.46 -27.70
C VAL A 243 -54.87 -33.67 -27.56
N SER A 244 -54.71 -32.39 -27.24
CA SER A 244 -55.77 -31.39 -27.29
C SER A 244 -56.12 -31.06 -28.75
N PRO A 245 -57.39 -30.78 -29.10
CA PRO A 245 -57.73 -30.21 -30.40
C PRO A 245 -56.89 -28.96 -30.72
N GLY A 246 -56.27 -28.94 -31.89
CA GLY A 246 -55.35 -27.89 -32.35
C GLY A 246 -53.86 -28.19 -32.15
N GLU A 247 -53.48 -29.19 -31.35
CA GLU A 247 -52.07 -29.61 -31.24
C GLU A 247 -51.61 -30.42 -32.47
N SER A 248 -50.32 -30.32 -32.79
CA SER A 248 -49.70 -31.08 -33.88
C SER A 248 -49.27 -32.49 -33.42
N VAL A 249 -49.63 -33.51 -34.19
CA VAL A 249 -49.27 -34.93 -33.95
C VAL A 249 -48.22 -35.37 -34.97
N THR A 250 -47.31 -36.27 -34.58
CA THR A 250 -46.43 -36.96 -35.55
C THR A 250 -46.17 -38.40 -35.10
N PHE A 251 -46.49 -39.35 -35.97
CA PHE A 251 -46.13 -40.75 -35.82
C PHE A 251 -44.86 -41.00 -36.65
N ALA A 252 -43.76 -41.36 -35.99
CA ALA A 252 -42.45 -41.56 -36.62
C ALA A 252 -41.79 -42.88 -36.18
N PRO A 253 -42.37 -44.04 -36.56
CA PRO A 253 -41.77 -45.35 -36.32
C PRO A 253 -40.44 -45.51 -37.07
N GLU A 254 -39.55 -46.33 -36.51
CA GLU A 254 -38.30 -46.72 -37.17
C GLU A 254 -38.44 -48.10 -37.82
N PHE A 255 -37.94 -48.24 -39.05
CA PHE A 255 -37.97 -49.47 -39.82
C PHE A 255 -36.56 -49.96 -40.17
N LYS A 256 -36.40 -51.29 -40.26
CA LYS A 256 -35.27 -51.99 -40.87
C LYS A 256 -35.74 -52.74 -42.12
N GLY A 257 -34.79 -53.05 -43.01
CA GLY A 257 -35.02 -53.77 -44.27
C GLY A 257 -34.63 -52.95 -45.49
N ASP A 258 -34.32 -53.63 -46.59
CA ASP A 258 -33.73 -53.00 -47.77
C ASP A 258 -34.81 -52.48 -48.75
N SER A 259 -34.68 -51.24 -49.25
CA SER A 259 -35.56 -50.63 -50.27
C SER A 259 -37.07 -50.64 -49.91
N LEU A 260 -37.42 -49.96 -48.82
CA LEU A 260 -38.77 -49.95 -48.25
C LEU A 260 -39.72 -48.93 -48.91
N TYR A 261 -40.99 -49.31 -49.05
CA TYR A 261 -42.11 -48.45 -49.45
C TYR A 261 -43.15 -48.39 -48.31
N PHE A 262 -43.73 -47.22 -48.07
CA PHE A 262 -44.62 -46.93 -46.94
C PHE A 262 -46.00 -46.47 -47.40
N GLN A 263 -47.05 -46.78 -46.64
CA GLN A 263 -48.38 -46.21 -46.79
C GLN A 263 -49.06 -46.14 -45.42
N TRP A 264 -49.48 -44.95 -45.00
CA TRP A 264 -50.23 -44.76 -43.75
C TRP A 264 -51.72 -45.01 -43.94
N TYR A 265 -52.33 -45.56 -42.89
CA TYR A 265 -53.76 -45.83 -42.78
C TYR A 265 -54.33 -45.17 -41.51
N LYS A 266 -55.60 -44.80 -41.58
CA LYS A 266 -56.44 -44.34 -40.47
C LYS A 266 -57.75 -45.10 -40.54
N ASP A 267 -58.11 -45.81 -39.48
CA ASP A 267 -59.34 -46.61 -39.37
C ASP A 267 -59.58 -47.50 -40.59
N GLU A 268 -58.53 -48.24 -40.97
CA GLU A 268 -58.45 -49.16 -42.13
C GLU A 268 -58.51 -48.49 -43.52
N VAL A 269 -58.64 -47.16 -43.60
CA VAL A 269 -58.60 -46.39 -44.85
C VAL A 269 -57.21 -45.80 -45.11
N ALA A 270 -56.69 -45.97 -46.33
CA ALA A 270 -55.40 -45.39 -46.72
C ALA A 270 -55.46 -43.86 -46.77
N ILE A 271 -54.50 -43.19 -46.14
CA ILE A 271 -54.39 -41.73 -46.14
C ILE A 271 -53.71 -41.30 -47.45
N GLN A 272 -54.35 -40.43 -48.23
CA GLN A 272 -53.83 -39.98 -49.51
C GLN A 272 -52.49 -39.25 -49.35
N ASP A 273 -51.55 -39.53 -50.26
CA ASP A 273 -50.20 -38.92 -50.36
C ASP A 273 -49.30 -39.15 -49.11
N ALA A 274 -49.72 -39.98 -48.16
CA ALA A 274 -48.97 -40.32 -46.95
C ALA A 274 -48.03 -41.54 -47.16
N GLU A 275 -47.09 -41.39 -48.10
CA GLU A 275 -46.15 -42.44 -48.55
C GLU A 275 -44.77 -42.39 -47.85
N ALA A 276 -44.63 -41.59 -46.79
CA ALA A 276 -43.40 -41.43 -46.03
C ALA A 276 -43.32 -42.37 -44.82
N SER A 277 -42.09 -42.61 -44.30
CA SER A 277 -41.87 -43.42 -43.08
C SER A 277 -42.43 -42.80 -41.80
N SER A 278 -42.91 -41.56 -41.86
CA SER A 278 -43.60 -40.85 -40.77
C SER A 278 -44.78 -40.06 -41.31
N TYR A 279 -45.78 -39.84 -40.46
CA TYR A 279 -47.00 -39.08 -40.77
C TYR A 279 -47.26 -38.01 -39.71
N SER A 280 -47.59 -36.80 -40.16
CA SER A 280 -47.79 -35.64 -39.29
C SER A 280 -49.12 -34.94 -39.55
N ILE A 281 -49.86 -34.65 -38.48
CA ILE A 281 -51.07 -33.82 -38.49
C ILE A 281 -50.67 -32.47 -37.91
N VAL A 282 -50.76 -31.39 -38.69
CA VAL A 282 -50.21 -30.07 -38.32
C VAL A 282 -51.06 -29.37 -37.25
N SER A 283 -52.36 -29.66 -37.20
CA SER A 283 -53.33 -29.18 -36.21
C SER A 283 -54.44 -30.21 -36.16
N SER A 284 -54.54 -30.98 -35.07
CA SER A 284 -55.50 -32.09 -34.96
C SER A 284 -56.93 -31.62 -34.67
N GLU A 285 -57.92 -32.19 -35.36
CA GLU A 285 -59.34 -32.00 -35.04
C GLU A 285 -59.91 -33.23 -34.32
N THR A 286 -61.08 -33.16 -33.68
CA THR A 286 -61.70 -34.35 -33.03
C THR A 286 -62.05 -35.45 -34.04
N SER A 287 -62.22 -35.10 -35.32
CA SER A 287 -62.31 -36.05 -36.44
C SER A 287 -61.00 -36.76 -36.77
N ASP A 288 -59.86 -36.36 -36.18
CA ASP A 288 -58.57 -37.05 -36.25
C ASP A 288 -58.36 -38.09 -35.16
N ALA A 289 -59.23 -38.16 -34.16
CA ALA A 289 -59.26 -39.31 -33.27
C ALA A 289 -59.57 -40.58 -34.10
N GLY A 290 -58.78 -41.64 -33.92
CA GLY A 290 -58.82 -42.82 -34.79
C GLY A 290 -57.61 -43.72 -34.63
N ARG A 291 -57.60 -44.86 -35.35
CA ARG A 291 -56.57 -45.89 -35.26
C ARG A 291 -55.61 -45.81 -36.45
N TYR A 292 -54.35 -45.45 -36.19
CA TYR A 292 -53.32 -45.22 -37.18
C TYR A 292 -52.31 -46.38 -37.23
N TYR A 293 -51.86 -46.72 -38.44
CA TYR A 293 -50.74 -47.63 -38.66
C TYR A 293 -50.07 -47.35 -40.01
N CYS A 294 -48.81 -47.74 -40.15
CA CYS A 294 -48.12 -47.74 -41.43
C CYS A 294 -47.97 -49.16 -41.93
N VAL A 295 -48.31 -49.41 -43.19
CA VAL A 295 -47.88 -50.62 -43.91
C VAL A 295 -46.53 -50.33 -44.55
N VAL A 296 -45.59 -51.27 -44.43
CA VAL A 296 -44.25 -51.18 -45.01
C VAL A 296 -43.95 -52.45 -45.80
N SER A 297 -43.38 -52.30 -47.00
CA SER A 297 -43.14 -53.40 -47.94
C SER A 297 -41.81 -53.29 -48.66
N ASN A 298 -41.25 -54.42 -49.07
CA ASN A 298 -40.23 -54.50 -50.11
C ASN A 298 -40.44 -55.77 -50.97
N MET A 299 -39.43 -56.18 -51.74
CA MET A 299 -39.50 -57.36 -52.61
C MET A 299 -39.48 -58.73 -51.90
N LEU A 300 -39.30 -58.76 -50.56
CA LEU A 300 -39.20 -59.99 -49.76
C LEU A 300 -40.45 -60.22 -48.90
N ASP A 301 -41.00 -59.17 -48.29
CA ASP A 301 -42.18 -59.27 -47.41
C ASP A 301 -42.98 -57.95 -47.33
N THR A 302 -44.13 -57.98 -46.66
CA THR A 302 -44.97 -56.82 -46.35
C THR A 302 -45.56 -56.96 -44.95
N ILE A 303 -45.29 -55.99 -44.08
CA ILE A 303 -45.75 -55.97 -42.68
C ILE A 303 -46.43 -54.64 -42.35
N SER A 304 -47.03 -54.53 -41.17
CA SER A 304 -47.48 -53.25 -40.61
C SER A 304 -46.75 -52.91 -39.32
N THR A 305 -46.81 -51.65 -38.92
CA THR A 305 -46.64 -51.28 -37.52
C THR A 305 -47.76 -51.88 -36.67
N ASP A 306 -47.57 -51.85 -35.35
CA ASP A 306 -48.70 -51.91 -34.43
C ASP A 306 -49.67 -50.76 -34.72
N THR A 307 -50.94 -50.99 -34.41
CA THR A 307 -52.01 -50.02 -34.63
C THR A 307 -52.21 -49.16 -33.39
N VAL A 308 -51.70 -47.93 -33.46
CA VAL A 308 -51.80 -46.94 -32.38
C VAL A 308 -53.10 -46.16 -32.47
N THR A 309 -53.54 -45.67 -31.32
CA THR A 309 -54.72 -44.83 -31.17
C THR A 309 -54.29 -43.38 -31.05
N LEU A 310 -54.80 -42.54 -31.95
CA LEU A 310 -54.84 -41.11 -31.74
C LEU A 310 -56.10 -40.78 -30.94
N VAL A 311 -55.94 -40.24 -29.74
CA VAL A 311 -57.03 -39.65 -28.96
C VAL A 311 -56.91 -38.14 -29.07
N VAL A 312 -57.80 -37.51 -29.84
CA VAL A 312 -57.95 -36.04 -29.86
C VAL A 312 -59.11 -35.67 -28.94
N GLY A 313 -58.80 -35.16 -27.75
CA GLY A 313 -59.77 -34.91 -26.70
C GLY A 313 -59.14 -34.50 -25.37
N ASP A 314 -59.97 -34.08 -24.42
CA ASP A 314 -59.50 -33.54 -23.13
C ASP A 314 -58.77 -34.58 -22.27
N LYS A 315 -57.65 -34.16 -21.67
CA LYS A 315 -56.93 -34.93 -20.65
C LYS A 315 -57.78 -35.05 -19.38
N SER A 316 -58.26 -36.26 -19.08
CA SER A 316 -58.91 -36.57 -17.81
C SER A 316 -58.03 -36.19 -16.60
N VAL A 317 -58.64 -35.51 -15.62
CA VAL A 317 -58.05 -35.23 -14.31
C VAL A 317 -58.47 -36.27 -13.28
N ILE A 318 -57.64 -36.48 -12.26
CA ILE A 318 -57.94 -37.28 -11.07
C ILE A 318 -58.40 -36.33 -9.96
N ALA A 319 -59.40 -36.74 -9.18
CA ALA A 319 -59.92 -35.96 -8.06
C ALA A 319 -60.22 -36.84 -6.85
N ALA A 320 -60.13 -36.24 -5.65
CA ALA A 320 -60.56 -36.82 -4.38
C ALA A 320 -61.80 -36.07 -3.84
N PRO A 321 -62.64 -36.71 -3.00
CA PRO A 321 -63.74 -36.01 -2.33
C PRO A 321 -63.23 -34.88 -1.43
N GLY A 322 -63.82 -33.69 -1.56
CA GLY A 322 -63.51 -32.50 -0.76
C GLY A 322 -64.21 -32.49 0.61
N GLU A 323 -63.92 -31.46 1.42
CA GLU A 323 -64.50 -31.32 2.77
C GLU A 323 -66.02 -31.11 2.76
N GLU A 324 -66.56 -30.42 1.75
CA GLU A 324 -68.01 -30.26 1.56
C GLU A 324 -68.62 -31.53 0.93
N PRO A 325 -69.63 -32.17 1.54
CA PRO A 325 -70.24 -33.38 0.97
C PRO A 325 -70.78 -33.19 -0.46
N GLY A 326 -70.37 -34.07 -1.37
CA GLY A 326 -70.72 -34.00 -2.79
C GLY A 326 -69.80 -33.10 -3.62
N THR A 327 -68.70 -32.60 -3.05
CA THR A 327 -67.66 -31.84 -3.77
C THR A 327 -66.37 -32.65 -3.95
N ALA A 328 -65.53 -32.24 -4.90
CA ALA A 328 -64.23 -32.85 -5.17
C ALA A 328 -63.14 -31.80 -5.44
N LEU A 329 -61.90 -32.16 -5.11
CA LEU A 329 -60.68 -31.41 -5.41
C LEU A 329 -59.84 -32.19 -6.43
N VAL A 330 -59.31 -31.50 -7.43
CA VAL A 330 -58.38 -32.11 -8.41
C VAL A 330 -57.02 -32.31 -7.75
N VAL A 331 -56.54 -33.55 -7.71
CA VAL A 331 -55.32 -33.95 -6.98
C VAL A 331 -54.16 -34.25 -7.93
N TYR A 332 -52.94 -34.26 -7.39
CA TYR A 332 -51.70 -34.61 -8.10
C TYR A 332 -51.75 -36.00 -8.74
N ASP A 333 -51.19 -36.12 -9.95
CA ASP A 333 -50.92 -37.37 -10.64
C ASP A 333 -49.65 -37.27 -11.51
N ASP A 334 -48.83 -38.32 -11.52
CA ASP A 334 -47.55 -38.35 -12.25
C ASP A 334 -47.72 -38.17 -13.77
N SER A 335 -48.89 -38.50 -14.34
CA SER A 335 -49.17 -38.39 -15.77
C SER A 335 -49.53 -36.98 -16.25
N TYR A 336 -49.56 -35.98 -15.37
CA TYR A 336 -49.61 -34.57 -15.77
C TYR A 336 -48.23 -34.01 -16.15
N ALA A 337 -47.15 -34.48 -15.53
CA ALA A 337 -45.79 -33.95 -15.76
C ALA A 337 -45.31 -34.13 -17.22
N SER A 338 -45.87 -35.10 -17.95
CA SER A 338 -45.60 -35.36 -19.36
C SER A 338 -46.53 -34.64 -20.34
N PHE A 339 -47.69 -34.15 -19.88
CA PHE A 339 -48.79 -33.60 -20.69
C PHE A 339 -48.47 -32.23 -21.32
N SER A 340 -48.83 -32.04 -22.58
CA SER A 340 -48.79 -30.75 -23.28
C SER A 340 -50.18 -30.28 -23.68
N GLY A 341 -50.32 -28.99 -23.96
CA GLY A 341 -51.54 -28.44 -24.53
C GLY A 341 -52.50 -27.84 -23.49
N ILE A 342 -53.79 -28.05 -23.72
CA ILE A 342 -54.90 -27.39 -23.02
C ILE A 342 -55.53 -28.38 -22.04
N LEU A 343 -55.47 -28.08 -20.75
CA LEU A 343 -56.13 -28.91 -19.74
C LEU A 343 -57.56 -28.42 -19.48
N THR A 344 -58.57 -29.23 -19.80
CA THR A 344 -59.96 -28.95 -19.45
C THR A 344 -60.36 -29.67 -18.17
N ILE A 345 -60.70 -28.90 -17.13
CA ILE A 345 -61.11 -29.41 -15.83
C ILE A 345 -62.65 -29.47 -15.78
N PRO A 346 -63.27 -30.64 -15.57
CA PRO A 346 -64.71 -30.80 -15.70
C PRO A 346 -65.49 -30.21 -14.51
N GLN A 347 -66.75 -29.85 -14.74
CA GLN A 347 -67.67 -29.33 -13.71
C GLN A 347 -68.01 -30.40 -12.65
N THR A 348 -68.09 -31.66 -13.07
CA THR A 348 -68.42 -32.82 -12.25
C THR A 348 -67.56 -34.02 -12.62
N ILE A 349 -67.17 -34.82 -11.64
CA ILE A 349 -66.37 -36.02 -11.81
C ILE A 349 -66.97 -37.20 -11.04
N LEU A 350 -66.83 -38.42 -11.57
CA LEU A 350 -67.27 -39.64 -10.91
C LEU A 350 -66.17 -40.19 -10.01
N ILE A 351 -66.48 -40.41 -8.73
CA ILE A 351 -65.58 -41.06 -7.76
C ILE A 351 -66.33 -42.27 -7.19
N GLU A 352 -65.75 -43.46 -7.34
CA GLU A 352 -66.37 -44.77 -7.01
C GLU A 352 -67.76 -45.03 -7.63
N GLY A 353 -68.17 -44.23 -8.61
CA GLY A 353 -69.46 -44.31 -9.31
C GLY A 353 -70.48 -43.23 -8.91
N GLU A 354 -70.23 -42.48 -7.83
CA GLU A 354 -71.03 -41.34 -7.41
C GLU A 354 -70.50 -40.03 -8.03
N SER A 355 -71.40 -39.06 -8.25
CA SER A 355 -71.09 -37.81 -8.97
C SER A 355 -70.79 -36.66 -8.02
N TYR A 356 -69.57 -36.13 -8.09
CA TYR A 356 -69.09 -35.02 -7.26
C TYR A 356 -68.90 -33.76 -8.10
N THR A 357 -69.16 -32.59 -7.53
CA THR A 357 -68.91 -31.28 -8.17
C THR A 357 -67.46 -30.85 -7.94
N VAL A 358 -66.71 -30.50 -8.98
CA VAL A 358 -65.34 -30.03 -8.82
C VAL A 358 -65.34 -28.60 -8.31
N VAL A 359 -64.81 -28.38 -7.11
CA VAL A 359 -64.81 -27.06 -6.42
C VAL A 359 -63.42 -26.52 -6.16
N GLY A 360 -62.35 -27.26 -6.44
CA GLY A 360 -61.00 -26.75 -6.23
C GLY A 360 -59.92 -27.58 -6.89
N ILE A 361 -58.73 -26.98 -6.94
CA ILE A 361 -57.47 -27.65 -7.26
C ILE A 361 -56.70 -27.81 -5.94
N ASP A 362 -56.24 -29.02 -5.65
CA ASP A 362 -55.49 -29.35 -4.44
C ASP A 362 -54.04 -28.83 -4.50
N ASP A 363 -53.35 -28.88 -3.36
CA ASP A 363 -51.95 -28.45 -3.26
C ASP A 363 -51.05 -29.23 -4.24
N MET A 364 -50.17 -28.51 -4.94
CA MET A 364 -49.19 -29.01 -5.92
C MET A 364 -49.74 -29.84 -7.09
N ALA A 365 -51.06 -29.88 -7.32
CA ALA A 365 -51.71 -30.81 -8.26
C ALA A 365 -51.10 -30.87 -9.68
N PHE A 366 -50.63 -29.73 -10.22
CA PHE A 366 -49.96 -29.62 -11.52
C PHE A 366 -48.55 -29.00 -11.40
N MET A 367 -47.93 -29.05 -10.22
CA MET A 367 -46.59 -28.53 -10.01
C MET A 367 -45.58 -29.13 -11.01
N GLY A 368 -44.79 -28.27 -11.66
CA GLY A 368 -43.75 -28.69 -12.60
C GLY A 368 -44.26 -29.15 -13.96
N CYS A 369 -45.55 -28.97 -14.30
CA CYS A 369 -46.12 -29.32 -15.62
C CYS A 369 -45.62 -28.36 -16.72
N ALA A 370 -44.32 -28.41 -17.02
CA ALA A 370 -43.58 -27.46 -17.86
C ALA A 370 -43.97 -27.45 -19.35
N LYS A 371 -44.87 -28.34 -19.79
CA LYS A 371 -45.40 -28.41 -21.15
C LYS A 371 -46.84 -27.88 -21.30
N LEU A 372 -47.57 -27.71 -20.21
CA LEU A 372 -48.94 -27.17 -20.16
C LEU A 372 -48.98 -25.75 -20.72
N THR A 373 -49.93 -25.41 -21.61
CA THR A 373 -49.97 -24.10 -22.28
C THR A 373 -51.15 -23.22 -21.85
N SER A 374 -52.28 -23.81 -21.47
CA SER A 374 -53.45 -23.15 -20.89
C SER A 374 -54.32 -24.13 -20.09
N VAL A 375 -55.21 -23.60 -19.25
CA VAL A 375 -56.13 -24.38 -18.41
C VAL A 375 -57.54 -23.79 -18.51
N THR A 376 -58.53 -24.64 -18.76
CA THR A 376 -59.95 -24.31 -18.73
C THR A 376 -60.55 -24.80 -17.42
N PHE A 377 -60.96 -23.87 -16.54
CA PHE A 377 -61.49 -24.18 -15.22
C PHE A 377 -63.03 -24.33 -15.22
N PRO A 378 -63.62 -25.15 -14.32
CA PRO A 378 -65.06 -25.29 -14.21
C PRO A 378 -65.66 -24.07 -13.50
N SER A 379 -66.86 -23.64 -13.89
CA SER A 379 -67.56 -22.51 -13.27
C SER A 379 -67.93 -22.70 -11.79
N THR A 380 -67.78 -23.91 -11.27
CA THR A 380 -67.96 -24.29 -9.85
C THR A 380 -66.68 -24.18 -9.01
N LEU A 381 -65.53 -23.80 -9.61
CA LEU A 381 -64.27 -23.64 -8.89
C LEU A 381 -64.37 -22.54 -7.82
N LYS A 382 -64.00 -22.88 -6.59
CA LYS A 382 -63.88 -22.00 -5.42
C LYS A 382 -62.43 -21.75 -5.02
N THR A 383 -61.52 -22.73 -5.16
CA THR A 383 -60.16 -22.65 -4.61
C THR A 383 -59.08 -23.18 -5.54
N ILE A 384 -57.87 -22.64 -5.40
CA ILE A 384 -56.63 -23.19 -5.98
C ILE A 384 -55.59 -23.31 -4.86
N GLY A 385 -55.03 -24.51 -4.67
CA GLY A 385 -54.10 -24.84 -3.59
C GLY A 385 -52.70 -24.21 -3.68
N GLU A 386 -51.88 -24.46 -2.66
CA GLU A 386 -50.48 -24.06 -2.58
C GLU A 386 -49.65 -24.78 -3.67
N GLY A 387 -48.88 -24.02 -4.44
CA GLY A 387 -48.03 -24.54 -5.51
C GLY A 387 -48.76 -25.22 -6.68
N ALA A 388 -50.09 -25.13 -6.77
CA ALA A 388 -50.94 -25.93 -7.65
C ALA A 388 -50.52 -25.97 -9.14
N PHE A 389 -49.96 -24.89 -9.68
CA PHE A 389 -49.38 -24.78 -11.04
C PHE A 389 -47.94 -24.20 -11.00
N TYR A 390 -47.25 -24.30 -9.86
CA TYR A 390 -45.90 -23.76 -9.71
C TYR A 390 -44.94 -24.37 -10.73
N GLY A 391 -44.16 -23.55 -11.44
CA GLY A 391 -43.21 -24.02 -12.44
C GLY A 391 -43.83 -24.48 -13.78
N CYS A 392 -45.12 -24.20 -14.05
CA CYS A 392 -45.76 -24.44 -15.35
C CYS A 392 -45.22 -23.50 -16.45
N SER A 393 -43.95 -23.68 -16.83
CA SER A 393 -43.17 -22.71 -17.60
C SER A 393 -43.65 -22.40 -19.02
N ARG A 394 -44.61 -23.17 -19.57
CA ARG A 394 -45.29 -22.88 -20.84
C ARG A 394 -46.70 -22.29 -20.71
N LEU A 395 -47.24 -22.14 -19.49
CA LEU A 395 -48.57 -21.58 -19.26
C LEU A 395 -48.59 -20.12 -19.74
N THR A 396 -49.52 -19.78 -20.65
CA THR A 396 -49.56 -18.47 -21.33
C THR A 396 -50.71 -17.57 -20.87
N SER A 397 -51.83 -18.18 -20.47
CA SER A 397 -53.05 -17.50 -20.03
C SER A 397 -53.71 -18.27 -18.88
N VAL A 398 -54.30 -17.53 -17.95
CA VAL A 398 -55.15 -18.06 -16.87
C VAL A 398 -56.42 -17.21 -16.82
N GLU A 399 -57.58 -17.87 -16.85
CA GLU A 399 -58.90 -17.24 -16.71
C GLU A 399 -59.66 -17.93 -15.58
N LEU A 400 -59.85 -17.21 -14.46
CA LEU A 400 -60.50 -17.74 -13.27
C LEU A 400 -62.00 -17.44 -13.28
N PRO A 401 -62.87 -18.43 -13.05
CA PRO A 401 -64.32 -18.25 -13.07
C PRO A 401 -64.82 -17.42 -11.88
N GLU A 402 -65.99 -16.80 -12.04
CA GLU A 402 -66.58 -15.85 -11.08
C GLU A 402 -66.68 -16.36 -9.63
N GLN A 403 -66.82 -17.69 -9.42
CA GLN A 403 -66.95 -18.30 -8.09
C GLN A 403 -65.62 -18.53 -7.37
N THR A 404 -64.48 -18.26 -8.01
CA THR A 404 -63.14 -18.47 -7.39
C THR A 404 -62.95 -17.51 -6.23
N VAL A 405 -62.80 -18.04 -5.02
CA VAL A 405 -62.67 -17.28 -3.76
C VAL A 405 -61.21 -17.05 -3.36
N SER A 406 -60.32 -18.01 -3.60
CA SER A 406 -58.91 -17.91 -3.19
C SER A 406 -57.90 -18.59 -4.13
N ILE A 407 -56.69 -18.03 -4.15
CA ILE A 407 -55.49 -18.59 -4.77
C ILE A 407 -54.45 -18.80 -3.66
N GLY A 408 -53.92 -20.02 -3.54
CA GLY A 408 -52.92 -20.42 -2.54
C GLY A 408 -51.55 -19.75 -2.70
N ASN A 409 -50.64 -20.07 -1.79
CA ASN A 409 -49.26 -19.59 -1.89
C ASN A 409 -48.56 -20.24 -3.10
N GLU A 410 -47.68 -19.52 -3.79
CA GLU A 410 -46.85 -20.04 -4.90
C GLU A 410 -47.64 -20.68 -6.07
N ALA A 411 -48.98 -20.54 -6.10
CA ALA A 411 -49.88 -21.31 -6.94
C ALA A 411 -49.62 -21.21 -8.46
N PHE A 412 -49.14 -20.08 -8.96
CA PHE A 412 -48.66 -19.86 -10.33
C PHE A 412 -47.23 -19.27 -10.33
N GLY A 413 -46.46 -19.51 -9.27
CA GLY A 413 -45.06 -19.08 -9.18
C GLY A 413 -44.19 -19.73 -10.26
N ASP A 414 -43.16 -19.01 -10.70
CA ASP A 414 -42.23 -19.42 -11.76
C ASP A 414 -42.93 -19.93 -13.05
N CYS A 415 -43.99 -19.21 -13.45
CA CYS A 415 -44.67 -19.33 -14.75
C CYS A 415 -44.22 -18.20 -15.72
N PRO A 416 -42.98 -18.20 -16.23
CA PRO A 416 -42.39 -17.06 -16.94
C PRO A 416 -43.07 -16.67 -18.26
N LEU A 417 -43.90 -17.52 -18.85
CA LEU A 417 -44.66 -17.22 -20.08
C LEU A 417 -46.10 -16.76 -19.84
N LEU A 418 -46.58 -16.71 -18.58
CA LEU A 418 -47.93 -16.27 -18.24
C LEU A 418 -48.07 -14.77 -18.53
N ALA A 419 -48.70 -14.43 -19.66
CA ALA A 419 -48.77 -13.08 -20.19
C ALA A 419 -50.10 -12.36 -19.86
N THR A 420 -51.16 -13.14 -19.65
CA THR A 420 -52.53 -12.68 -19.40
C THR A 420 -53.15 -13.41 -18.22
N LEU A 421 -53.81 -12.66 -17.34
CA LEU A 421 -54.44 -13.16 -16.12
C LEU A 421 -55.79 -12.47 -15.96
N SER A 422 -56.87 -13.24 -16.07
CA SER A 422 -58.24 -12.81 -15.78
C SER A 422 -58.67 -13.40 -14.43
N LEU A 423 -59.17 -12.56 -13.53
CA LEU A 423 -59.55 -12.91 -12.17
C LEU A 423 -61.08 -12.84 -12.03
N GLY A 424 -61.69 -13.84 -11.40
CA GLY A 424 -63.13 -13.85 -11.15
C GLY A 424 -63.55 -12.83 -10.07
N GLU A 425 -64.74 -12.24 -10.23
CA GLU A 425 -65.24 -11.19 -9.31
C GLU A 425 -65.43 -11.65 -7.85
N GLY A 426 -65.55 -12.96 -7.60
CA GLY A 426 -65.61 -13.53 -6.26
C GLY A 426 -64.27 -13.62 -5.51
N LEU A 427 -63.14 -13.28 -6.14
CA LEU A 427 -61.80 -13.54 -5.59
C LEU A 427 -61.46 -12.61 -4.42
N LYS A 428 -61.25 -13.20 -3.24
CA LYS A 428 -60.99 -12.51 -1.97
C LYS A 428 -59.53 -12.50 -1.55
N SER A 429 -58.74 -13.50 -1.94
CA SER A 429 -57.34 -13.61 -1.51
C SER A 429 -56.40 -14.18 -2.56
N ILE A 430 -55.20 -13.59 -2.62
CA ILE A 430 -54.05 -14.09 -3.38
C ILE A 430 -52.93 -14.40 -2.39
N GLY A 431 -52.43 -15.64 -2.40
CA GLY A 431 -51.41 -16.13 -1.47
C GLY A 431 -50.02 -15.50 -1.64
N ARG A 432 -49.11 -15.87 -0.72
CA ARG A 432 -47.70 -15.47 -0.77
C ARG A 432 -47.04 -16.01 -2.05
N SER A 433 -46.25 -15.19 -2.76
CA SER A 433 -45.52 -15.59 -3.98
C SER A 433 -46.40 -16.19 -5.10
N ALA A 434 -47.73 -16.01 -5.06
CA ALA A 434 -48.68 -16.73 -5.92
C ALA A 434 -48.48 -16.55 -7.45
N PHE A 435 -47.85 -15.46 -7.89
CA PHE A 435 -47.46 -15.17 -9.28
C PHE A 435 -45.98 -14.72 -9.36
N GLU A 436 -45.14 -15.15 -8.40
CA GLU A 436 -43.72 -14.79 -8.39
C GLU A 436 -43.04 -15.22 -9.71
N ASN A 437 -42.15 -14.38 -10.25
CA ASN A 437 -41.43 -14.57 -11.51
C ASN A 437 -42.30 -14.81 -12.76
N CYS A 438 -43.57 -14.39 -12.77
CA CYS A 438 -44.38 -14.30 -14.00
C CYS A 438 -43.90 -13.16 -14.91
N ILE A 439 -42.70 -13.29 -15.48
CA ILE A 439 -42.00 -12.22 -16.24
C ILE A 439 -42.69 -11.80 -17.54
N ALA A 440 -43.64 -12.59 -18.05
CA ALA A 440 -44.45 -12.23 -19.21
C ALA A 440 -45.66 -11.35 -18.86
N LEU A 441 -46.13 -11.35 -17.60
CA LEU A 441 -47.40 -10.74 -17.20
C LEU A 441 -47.36 -9.23 -17.43
N THR A 442 -48.35 -8.71 -18.15
CA THR A 442 -48.36 -7.30 -18.62
C THR A 442 -49.25 -6.38 -17.79
N GLY A 443 -50.31 -6.90 -17.19
CA GLY A 443 -51.24 -6.16 -16.34
C GLY A 443 -52.05 -7.10 -15.45
N VAL A 444 -52.55 -6.60 -14.32
CA VAL A 444 -53.50 -7.31 -13.46
C VAL A 444 -54.57 -6.35 -12.94
N SER A 445 -55.81 -6.83 -12.86
CA SER A 445 -56.91 -6.11 -12.22
C SER A 445 -57.55 -7.02 -11.19
N MET A 446 -57.40 -6.68 -9.90
CA MET A 446 -58.14 -7.34 -8.85
C MET A 446 -59.62 -6.94 -8.93
N PRO A 447 -60.56 -7.83 -8.57
CA PRO A 447 -61.95 -7.46 -8.45
C PRO A 447 -62.17 -6.42 -7.35
N ALA A 448 -63.29 -5.71 -7.42
CA ALA A 448 -63.57 -4.61 -6.48
C ALA A 448 -63.56 -5.07 -5.01
N ASP A 449 -63.96 -6.32 -4.78
CA ASP A 449 -64.21 -6.92 -3.47
C ASP A 449 -63.05 -7.75 -2.91
N MET A 450 -61.87 -7.69 -3.55
CA MET A 450 -60.60 -8.28 -3.09
C MET A 450 -60.25 -7.81 -1.67
N GLU A 451 -59.85 -8.72 -0.77
CA GLU A 451 -59.58 -8.41 0.64
C GLU A 451 -58.07 -8.47 0.99
N SER A 452 -57.30 -9.33 0.34
CA SER A 452 -55.87 -9.53 0.64
C SER A 452 -54.97 -9.95 -0.54
N ILE A 453 -53.78 -9.35 -0.62
CA ILE A 453 -52.67 -9.75 -1.50
C ILE A 453 -51.47 -10.12 -0.63
N GLY A 454 -51.01 -11.36 -0.75
CA GLY A 454 -49.92 -11.93 0.04
C GLY A 454 -48.55 -11.27 -0.19
N ALA A 455 -47.62 -11.54 0.72
CA ALA A 455 -46.24 -11.12 0.56
C ALA A 455 -45.62 -11.72 -0.72
N LEU A 456 -44.74 -11.00 -1.41
CA LEU A 456 -44.08 -11.44 -2.65
C LEU A 456 -45.01 -11.79 -3.83
N ALA A 457 -46.34 -11.59 -3.74
CA ALA A 457 -47.32 -12.18 -4.66
C ALA A 457 -47.05 -11.99 -6.16
N PHE A 458 -46.54 -10.82 -6.58
CA PHE A 458 -46.15 -10.49 -7.95
C PHE A 458 -44.66 -10.11 -8.05
N LYS A 459 -43.83 -10.61 -7.12
CA LYS A 459 -42.38 -10.37 -7.14
C LYS A 459 -41.81 -10.82 -8.47
N GLY A 460 -40.95 -9.99 -9.08
CA GLY A 460 -40.25 -10.33 -10.32
C GLY A 460 -41.12 -10.29 -11.59
N CYS A 461 -42.37 -9.83 -11.55
CA CYS A 461 -43.20 -9.60 -12.73
C CYS A 461 -42.71 -8.38 -13.55
N THR A 462 -41.54 -8.51 -14.17
CA THR A 462 -40.77 -7.39 -14.78
C THR A 462 -41.49 -6.67 -15.93
N LYS A 463 -42.51 -7.26 -16.56
CA LYS A 463 -43.35 -6.62 -17.58
C LYS A 463 -44.67 -6.03 -17.06
N LEU A 464 -44.99 -6.22 -15.77
CA LEU A 464 -46.26 -5.78 -15.19
C LEU A 464 -46.33 -4.25 -15.17
N ALA A 465 -47.04 -3.66 -16.14
CA ALA A 465 -47.10 -2.22 -16.35
C ALA A 465 -48.19 -1.54 -15.50
N SER A 466 -49.25 -2.27 -15.15
CA SER A 466 -50.38 -1.80 -14.35
C SER A 466 -50.89 -2.86 -13.37
N ALA A 467 -51.28 -2.41 -12.18
CA ALA A 467 -51.94 -3.23 -11.16
C ALA A 467 -53.07 -2.43 -10.51
N ALA A 468 -54.33 -2.79 -10.79
CA ALA A 468 -55.50 -2.24 -10.09
C ALA A 468 -55.83 -3.12 -8.89
N LEU A 469 -55.86 -2.56 -7.68
CA LEU A 469 -55.77 -3.33 -6.42
C LEU A 469 -57.11 -3.74 -5.77
N GLY A 470 -58.25 -3.38 -6.37
CA GLY A 470 -59.57 -3.50 -5.74
C GLY A 470 -59.86 -2.37 -4.76
N ASN A 471 -61.11 -2.23 -4.33
CA ASN A 471 -61.54 -1.15 -3.41
C ASN A 471 -61.63 -1.61 -1.95
N SER A 472 -61.82 -2.91 -1.71
CA SER A 472 -61.98 -3.52 -0.38
C SER A 472 -60.66 -4.03 0.23
N LEU A 473 -59.51 -3.87 -0.46
CA LEU A 473 -58.22 -4.45 -0.05
C LEU A 473 -57.77 -3.92 1.31
N THR A 474 -57.57 -4.78 2.29
CA THR A 474 -57.10 -4.41 3.64
C THR A 474 -55.64 -4.76 3.88
N LEU A 475 -55.17 -5.86 3.28
CA LEU A 475 -53.82 -6.40 3.44
C LEU A 475 -53.06 -6.39 2.11
N LEU A 476 -51.99 -5.60 2.04
CA LEU A 476 -51.01 -5.64 0.95
C LEU A 476 -49.66 -6.06 1.53
N GLY A 477 -49.21 -7.28 1.19
CA GLY A 477 -48.06 -7.91 1.80
C GLY A 477 -46.71 -7.24 1.51
N ASP A 478 -45.73 -7.56 2.37
CA ASP A 478 -44.33 -7.19 2.18
C ASP A 478 -43.81 -7.71 0.84
N SER A 479 -43.09 -6.87 0.11
CA SER A 479 -42.48 -7.19 -1.19
C SER A 479 -43.47 -7.64 -2.29
N ALA A 480 -44.78 -7.40 -2.14
CA ALA A 480 -45.81 -7.93 -3.05
C ALA A 480 -45.60 -7.59 -4.54
N PHE A 481 -45.03 -6.42 -4.86
CA PHE A 481 -44.68 -6.00 -6.23
C PHE A 481 -43.16 -5.80 -6.41
N TYR A 482 -42.32 -6.42 -5.57
CA TYR A 482 -40.87 -6.27 -5.63
C TYR A 482 -40.31 -6.59 -7.03
N GLY A 483 -39.59 -5.66 -7.64
CA GLY A 483 -38.99 -5.85 -8.96
C GLY A 483 -39.98 -5.86 -10.14
N CYS A 484 -41.20 -5.35 -9.97
CA CYS A 484 -42.11 -5.03 -11.09
C CYS A 484 -41.59 -3.80 -11.85
N SER A 485 -40.46 -3.96 -12.54
CA SER A 485 -39.67 -2.85 -13.08
C SER A 485 -40.38 -2.00 -14.14
N ALA A 486 -41.41 -2.55 -14.80
CA ALA A 486 -42.28 -1.85 -15.74
C ALA A 486 -43.50 -1.15 -15.12
N LEU A 487 -43.82 -1.37 -13.83
CA LEU A 487 -45.03 -0.85 -13.18
C LEU A 487 -45.02 0.68 -13.17
N GLN A 488 -46.00 1.31 -13.82
CA GLN A 488 -45.96 2.76 -14.07
C GLN A 488 -46.67 3.58 -12.99
N SER A 489 -47.77 3.04 -12.45
CA SER A 489 -48.62 3.70 -11.47
C SER A 489 -49.28 2.71 -10.54
N VAL A 490 -49.49 3.08 -9.27
CA VAL A 490 -50.32 2.32 -8.33
C VAL A 490 -51.17 3.26 -7.47
N GLU A 491 -52.43 2.89 -7.26
CA GLU A 491 -53.37 3.58 -6.38
C GLU A 491 -53.74 2.63 -5.23
N LEU A 492 -53.42 3.02 -3.98
CA LEU A 492 -53.77 2.26 -2.79
C LEU A 492 -55.19 2.66 -2.33
N PRO A 493 -56.12 1.71 -2.16
CA PRO A 493 -57.46 2.03 -1.65
C PRO A 493 -57.39 2.47 -0.18
N VAL A 494 -58.38 3.26 0.25
CA VAL A 494 -58.43 3.88 1.59
C VAL A 494 -58.51 2.89 2.76
N THR A 495 -58.73 1.61 2.45
CA THR A 495 -58.76 0.46 3.37
C THR A 495 -57.39 -0.13 3.68
N VAL A 496 -56.35 0.13 2.87
CA VAL A 496 -54.97 -0.30 3.16
C VAL A 496 -54.40 0.56 4.28
N SER A 497 -54.02 -0.09 5.39
CA SER A 497 -53.55 0.60 6.60
C SER A 497 -52.07 1.01 6.55
N SER A 498 -51.23 0.33 5.77
CA SER A 498 -49.79 0.62 5.64
C SER A 498 -49.22 0.14 4.31
N VAL A 499 -48.09 0.71 3.90
CA VAL A 499 -47.26 0.14 2.83
C VAL A 499 -46.21 -0.76 3.48
N GLY A 500 -46.17 -2.03 3.10
CA GLY A 500 -45.26 -3.04 3.66
C GLY A 500 -43.78 -2.82 3.33
N THR A 501 -42.94 -3.66 3.94
CA THR A 501 -41.50 -3.72 3.68
C THR A 501 -41.25 -4.04 2.21
N ARG A 502 -40.47 -3.21 1.51
CA ARG A 502 -40.04 -3.42 0.12
C ARG A 502 -41.17 -3.63 -0.91
N THR A 503 -42.42 -3.32 -0.58
CA THR A 503 -43.62 -3.67 -1.39
C THR A 503 -43.53 -3.26 -2.86
N PHE A 504 -42.94 -2.09 -3.16
CA PHE A 504 -42.70 -1.59 -4.53
C PHE A 504 -41.20 -1.40 -4.84
N ALA A 505 -40.29 -1.97 -4.05
CA ALA A 505 -38.86 -1.82 -4.29
C ALA A 505 -38.46 -2.38 -5.66
N GLY A 506 -37.64 -1.64 -6.41
CA GLY A 506 -37.23 -2.00 -7.77
C GLY A 506 -38.29 -1.77 -8.86
N CYS A 507 -39.43 -1.13 -8.56
CA CYS A 507 -40.39 -0.67 -9.58
C CYS A 507 -39.85 0.56 -10.32
N SER A 508 -38.82 0.37 -11.15
CA SER A 508 -38.06 1.48 -11.75
C SER A 508 -38.87 2.43 -12.63
N ALA A 509 -39.96 1.97 -13.26
CA ALA A 509 -40.86 2.80 -14.06
C ALA A 509 -41.95 3.53 -13.26
N LEU A 510 -42.05 3.29 -11.94
CA LEU A 510 -43.13 3.80 -11.10
C LEU A 510 -43.00 5.32 -10.94
N ASN A 511 -43.89 6.05 -11.60
CA ASN A 511 -43.83 7.50 -11.72
C ASN A 511 -44.98 8.23 -11.00
N ALA A 512 -46.06 7.51 -10.67
CA ALA A 512 -47.18 8.00 -9.87
C ALA A 512 -47.59 6.99 -8.78
N VAL A 513 -47.88 7.46 -7.57
CA VAL A 513 -48.31 6.64 -6.42
C VAL A 513 -49.37 7.37 -5.61
N GLY A 514 -50.61 6.86 -5.62
CA GLY A 514 -51.65 7.26 -4.68
C GLY A 514 -51.55 6.46 -3.38
N LEU A 515 -51.25 7.11 -2.25
CA LEU A 515 -51.00 6.45 -0.96
C LEU A 515 -52.26 6.20 -0.09
N GLY A 516 -53.45 6.54 -0.56
CA GLY A 516 -54.69 6.33 0.20
C GLY A 516 -54.66 6.98 1.59
N ASN A 517 -54.97 6.19 2.63
CA ASN A 517 -55.03 6.64 4.03
C ASN A 517 -54.09 5.84 4.96
N VAL A 518 -52.90 5.48 4.46
CA VAL A 518 -51.90 4.70 5.22
C VAL A 518 -51.37 5.46 6.45
N SER A 519 -51.06 4.72 7.53
CA SER A 519 -50.44 5.23 8.76
C SER A 519 -48.93 4.98 8.84
N ALA A 520 -48.38 4.13 7.97
CA ALA A 520 -46.95 3.84 7.90
C ALA A 520 -46.49 3.48 6.48
N ILE A 521 -45.22 3.78 6.19
CA ILE A 521 -44.52 3.33 4.98
C ILE A 521 -43.27 2.55 5.44
N GLY A 522 -43.22 1.26 5.12
CA GLY A 522 -42.23 0.30 5.63
C GLY A 522 -40.80 0.50 5.13
N GLU A 523 -39.88 -0.33 5.65
CA GLU A 523 -38.48 -0.32 5.21
C GLU A 523 -38.38 -0.56 3.71
N ALA A 524 -37.63 0.30 3.02
CA ALA A 524 -37.35 0.21 1.59
C ALA A 524 -38.59 0.11 0.68
N ALA A 525 -39.78 0.53 1.15
CA ALA A 525 -41.06 0.35 0.45
C ALA A 525 -41.07 0.76 -1.03
N PHE A 526 -40.40 1.85 -1.38
CA PHE A 526 -40.25 2.38 -2.74
C PHE A 526 -38.77 2.48 -3.19
N ASN A 527 -37.86 1.73 -2.54
CA ASN A 527 -36.43 1.75 -2.85
C ASN A 527 -36.16 1.50 -4.34
N GLY A 528 -35.41 2.39 -5.00
CA GLY A 528 -35.09 2.26 -6.41
C GLY A 528 -36.24 2.55 -7.40
N CYS A 529 -37.34 3.19 -6.97
CA CYS A 529 -38.37 3.73 -7.89
C CYS A 529 -37.83 4.96 -8.63
N SER A 530 -36.89 4.74 -9.56
CA SER A 530 -36.08 5.80 -10.16
C SER A 530 -36.84 6.76 -11.08
N ALA A 531 -38.01 6.36 -11.61
CA ALA A 531 -38.91 7.24 -12.36
C ALA A 531 -39.86 8.09 -11.48
N LEU A 532 -39.92 7.86 -10.16
CA LEU A 532 -40.81 8.61 -9.27
C LEU A 532 -40.35 10.07 -9.19
N THR A 533 -41.18 11.01 -9.63
CA THR A 533 -40.81 12.45 -9.70
C THR A 533 -41.34 13.26 -8.52
N GLU A 534 -42.48 12.86 -7.96
CA GLU A 534 -43.08 13.48 -6.77
C GLU A 534 -43.80 12.47 -5.89
N ILE A 535 -43.93 12.79 -4.59
CA ILE A 535 -44.76 12.03 -3.65
C ILE A 535 -45.41 12.97 -2.62
N ALA A 536 -46.66 12.69 -2.28
CA ALA A 536 -47.39 13.36 -1.20
C ALA A 536 -47.70 12.35 -0.10
N ILE A 537 -47.01 12.46 1.04
CA ILE A 537 -47.18 11.58 2.20
C ILE A 537 -48.45 12.03 2.96
N PRO A 538 -49.48 11.18 3.14
CA PRO A 538 -50.71 11.56 3.83
C PRO A 538 -50.51 12.02 5.28
N ASN A 539 -51.41 12.86 5.80
CA ASN A 539 -51.37 13.34 7.19
C ASN A 539 -51.35 12.20 8.23
N GLY A 540 -51.98 11.07 7.93
CA GLY A 540 -52.06 9.91 8.84
C GLY A 540 -50.73 9.17 9.05
N VAL A 541 -49.72 9.38 8.20
CA VAL A 541 -48.45 8.65 8.28
C VAL A 541 -47.64 9.09 9.51
N GLU A 542 -47.45 8.17 10.45
CA GLU A 542 -46.63 8.37 11.65
C GLU A 542 -45.14 8.06 11.40
N THR A 543 -44.84 7.13 10.49
CA THR A 543 -43.47 6.64 10.26
C THR A 543 -43.14 6.44 8.77
N LEU A 544 -41.93 6.85 8.40
CA LEU A 544 -41.25 6.44 7.17
C LEU A 544 -40.07 5.55 7.57
N GLY A 545 -40.05 4.30 7.10
CA GLY A 545 -39.02 3.31 7.39
C GLY A 545 -37.66 3.64 6.82
N ASN A 546 -36.65 2.87 7.23
CA ASN A 546 -35.30 2.99 6.68
C ASN A 546 -35.32 2.77 5.16
N TYR A 547 -34.51 3.50 4.40
CA TYR A 547 -34.43 3.41 2.93
C TYR A 547 -35.75 3.60 2.15
N ALA A 548 -36.84 4.09 2.76
CA ALA A 548 -38.20 4.07 2.18
C ALA A 548 -38.28 4.55 0.72
N PHE A 549 -37.60 5.65 0.38
CA PHE A 549 -37.47 6.22 -0.97
C PHE A 549 -36.00 6.32 -1.42
N TYR A 550 -35.11 5.49 -0.87
CA TYR A 550 -33.70 5.45 -1.24
C TYR A 550 -33.53 5.23 -2.75
N GLY A 551 -32.69 6.03 -3.40
CA GLY A 551 -32.38 5.87 -4.82
C GLY A 551 -33.56 6.16 -5.76
N CYS A 552 -34.63 6.81 -5.29
CA CYS A 552 -35.64 7.43 -6.16
C CYS A 552 -35.02 8.66 -6.84
N SER A 553 -34.12 8.43 -7.80
CA SER A 553 -33.19 9.42 -8.31
C SER A 553 -33.83 10.54 -9.15
N SER A 554 -35.10 10.41 -9.55
CA SER A 554 -35.89 11.50 -10.14
C SER A 554 -36.75 12.28 -9.13
N LEU A 555 -36.84 11.83 -7.87
CA LEU A 555 -37.80 12.34 -6.88
C LEU A 555 -37.43 13.76 -6.47
N ALA A 556 -38.08 14.75 -7.10
CA ALA A 556 -37.74 16.16 -7.02
C ALA A 556 -38.61 16.94 -6.02
N THR A 557 -39.83 16.45 -5.78
CA THR A 557 -40.85 17.05 -4.91
C THR A 557 -41.30 16.04 -3.86
N VAL A 558 -41.21 16.41 -2.58
CA VAL A 558 -41.74 15.58 -1.47
C VAL A 558 -42.60 16.48 -0.59
N THR A 559 -43.87 16.13 -0.42
CA THR A 559 -44.78 16.80 0.52
C THR A 559 -45.01 15.89 1.72
N LEU A 560 -44.82 16.41 2.93
CA LEU A 560 -44.95 15.66 4.18
C LEU A 560 -46.21 16.14 4.95
N GLY A 561 -47.36 15.53 4.69
CA GLY A 561 -48.67 16.01 5.16
C GLY A 561 -49.22 17.15 4.30
N THR A 562 -49.99 18.07 4.89
CA THR A 562 -50.48 19.28 4.20
C THR A 562 -49.49 20.45 4.30
N GLN A 563 -49.88 21.61 3.74
CA GLN A 563 -49.17 22.88 3.90
C GLN A 563 -49.09 23.35 5.37
N GLU A 564 -49.98 22.89 6.25
CA GLU A 564 -49.93 23.18 7.69
C GLU A 564 -49.02 22.19 8.41
N ARG A 565 -47.81 22.65 8.77
CA ARG A 565 -46.74 21.85 9.41
C ARG A 565 -47.18 21.12 10.69
N SER A 566 -48.21 21.62 11.37
CA SER A 566 -48.73 21.05 12.61
C SER A 566 -49.87 20.03 12.40
N SER A 567 -50.30 19.78 11.14
CA SER A 567 -51.41 18.87 10.81
C SER A 567 -51.02 17.42 10.53
N SER A 568 -49.72 17.11 10.45
CA SER A 568 -49.21 15.77 10.15
C SER A 568 -48.90 14.97 11.41
N SER A 569 -49.26 13.69 11.40
CA SER A 569 -48.92 12.74 12.47
C SER A 569 -47.44 12.36 12.49
N LEU A 570 -46.69 12.59 11.40
CA LEU A 570 -45.32 12.09 11.18
C LEU A 570 -44.37 12.39 12.35
N LYS A 571 -43.80 11.31 12.93
CA LYS A 571 -42.84 11.34 14.04
C LYS A 571 -41.42 10.98 13.61
N THR A 572 -41.29 10.00 12.71
CA THR A 572 -40.01 9.38 12.38
C THR A 572 -39.76 9.35 10.87
N ILE A 573 -38.61 9.89 10.47
CA ILE A 573 -38.00 9.67 9.16
C ILE A 573 -36.77 8.77 9.39
N GLY A 574 -36.82 7.54 8.88
CA GLY A 574 -35.78 6.51 9.11
C GLY A 574 -34.42 6.79 8.46
N ASP A 575 -33.46 5.92 8.76
CA ASP A 575 -32.11 5.99 8.21
C ASP A 575 -32.16 5.83 6.68
N TYR A 576 -31.40 6.64 5.94
CA TYR A 576 -31.37 6.66 4.46
C TYR A 576 -32.72 6.91 3.75
N ALA A 577 -33.79 7.30 4.45
CA ALA A 577 -35.17 7.29 3.93
C ALA A 577 -35.39 8.03 2.59
N PHE A 578 -34.65 9.10 2.32
CA PHE A 578 -34.65 9.87 1.06
C PHE A 578 -33.24 10.05 0.47
N ALA A 579 -32.27 9.20 0.84
CA ALA A 579 -30.91 9.33 0.33
C ALA A 579 -30.83 9.05 -1.18
N GLU A 580 -29.92 9.75 -1.87
CA GLU A 580 -29.73 9.70 -3.33
C GLU A 580 -30.98 10.09 -4.15
N THR A 581 -31.89 10.88 -3.59
CA THR A 581 -33.03 11.49 -4.30
C THR A 581 -32.69 12.86 -4.92
N ALA A 582 -33.54 13.33 -5.83
CA ALA A 582 -33.40 14.65 -6.48
C ALA A 582 -34.13 15.79 -5.73
N VAL A 583 -34.51 15.60 -4.47
CA VAL A 583 -35.42 16.50 -3.76
C VAL A 583 -34.84 17.91 -3.67
N LYS A 584 -35.61 18.92 -4.07
CA LYS A 584 -35.13 20.31 -4.20
C LYS A 584 -35.19 21.09 -2.88
N SER A 585 -36.19 20.80 -2.07
CA SER A 585 -36.46 21.47 -0.78
C SER A 585 -37.26 20.53 0.11
N VAL A 586 -36.98 20.53 1.42
CA VAL A 586 -37.73 19.70 2.39
C VAL A 586 -38.24 20.57 3.54
N VAL A 587 -39.54 20.49 3.82
CA VAL A 587 -40.16 21.07 5.01
C VAL A 587 -40.66 19.94 5.89
N LEU A 588 -39.99 19.71 7.02
CA LEU A 588 -40.40 18.71 8.00
C LEU A 588 -41.61 19.23 8.80
N PRO A 589 -42.64 18.42 9.06
CA PRO A 589 -43.72 18.76 9.99
C PRO A 589 -43.22 19.02 11.41
N ASP A 590 -43.98 19.78 12.18
CA ASP A 590 -43.62 20.13 13.56
C ASP A 590 -43.51 18.91 14.47
N GLY A 591 -44.32 17.88 14.22
CA GLY A 591 -44.38 16.65 15.01
C GLY A 591 -43.22 15.67 14.82
N VAL A 592 -42.30 15.92 13.87
CA VAL A 592 -41.15 15.02 13.62
C VAL A 592 -40.15 15.15 14.77
N SER A 593 -40.06 14.10 15.59
CA SER A 593 -39.10 14.00 16.70
C SER A 593 -37.79 13.31 16.30
N THR A 594 -37.81 12.50 15.25
CA THR A 594 -36.72 11.59 14.89
C THR A 594 -36.34 11.73 13.41
N LEU A 595 -35.09 12.11 13.15
CA LEU A 595 -34.48 12.16 11.82
C LEU A 595 -33.25 11.25 11.78
N GLY A 596 -33.36 10.14 11.04
CA GLY A 596 -32.36 9.09 10.97
C GLY A 596 -31.02 9.49 10.36
N ASN A 597 -30.03 8.61 10.53
CA ASN A 597 -28.72 8.77 9.93
C ASN A 597 -28.83 8.70 8.39
N TYR A 598 -28.04 9.49 7.69
CA TYR A 598 -28.04 9.56 6.22
C TYR A 598 -29.42 9.88 5.58
N ALA A 599 -30.44 10.31 6.33
CA ALA A 599 -31.83 10.38 5.86
C ALA A 599 -32.04 11.13 4.53
N PHE A 600 -31.25 12.17 4.25
CA PHE A 600 -31.20 12.92 2.98
C PHE A 600 -29.77 12.96 2.39
N ASN A 601 -28.94 11.95 2.66
CA ASN A 601 -27.54 11.92 2.18
C ASN A 601 -27.48 11.97 0.64
N LYS A 602 -26.51 12.75 0.12
CA LYS A 602 -26.25 12.94 -1.31
C LYS A 602 -27.45 13.48 -2.11
N CYS A 603 -28.43 14.16 -1.50
CA CYS A 603 -29.48 14.85 -2.24
C CYS A 603 -28.90 16.05 -3.02
N ALA A 604 -28.33 15.78 -4.19
CA ALA A 604 -27.51 16.73 -4.96
C ALA A 604 -28.28 17.92 -5.55
N SER A 605 -29.62 17.88 -5.46
CA SER A 605 -30.53 18.98 -5.83
C SER A 605 -31.07 19.76 -4.65
N LEU A 606 -30.85 19.30 -3.40
CA LEU A 606 -31.42 19.89 -2.20
C LEU A 606 -30.77 21.24 -1.90
N ALA A 607 -31.56 22.31 -1.99
CA ALA A 607 -31.13 23.69 -1.80
C ALA A 607 -31.53 24.26 -0.43
N THR A 608 -32.69 23.87 0.10
CA THR A 608 -33.24 24.39 1.36
C THR A 608 -33.86 23.30 2.23
N VAL A 609 -33.65 23.40 3.55
CA VAL A 609 -34.27 22.51 4.56
C VAL A 609 -34.91 23.35 5.65
N SER A 610 -36.14 23.00 6.06
CA SER A 610 -36.80 23.56 7.24
C SER A 610 -37.18 22.42 8.19
N LEU A 611 -36.53 22.38 9.36
CA LEU A 611 -36.69 21.33 10.37
C LEU A 611 -37.91 21.60 11.27
N GLY A 612 -38.57 20.54 11.73
CA GLY A 612 -39.76 20.60 12.57
C GLY A 612 -39.44 21.03 14.02
N ASN A 613 -40.41 21.65 14.70
CA ASN A 613 -40.17 22.20 16.03
C ASN A 613 -39.99 21.17 17.16
N SER A 614 -40.39 19.90 16.99
CA SER A 614 -40.15 18.81 17.94
C SER A 614 -38.85 18.01 17.71
N LEU A 615 -38.06 18.33 16.69
CA LEU A 615 -36.85 17.57 16.36
C LEU A 615 -35.70 17.87 17.34
N THR A 616 -35.33 16.91 18.19
CA THR A 616 -34.28 17.08 19.21
C THR A 616 -32.87 16.78 18.72
N ALA A 617 -32.72 15.94 17.69
CA ALA A 617 -31.43 15.60 17.11
C ALA A 617 -31.51 15.44 15.59
N ILE A 618 -30.46 15.88 14.89
CA ILE A 618 -30.22 15.56 13.48
C ILE A 618 -29.26 14.37 13.42
N GLY A 619 -29.68 13.27 12.80
CA GLY A 619 -28.87 12.06 12.65
C GLY A 619 -27.53 12.28 11.95
N ASN A 620 -26.59 11.37 12.17
CA ASN A 620 -25.26 11.46 11.57
C ASN A 620 -25.37 11.37 10.04
N TYR A 621 -24.57 12.15 9.31
CA TYR A 621 -24.57 12.24 7.85
C TYR A 621 -25.91 12.67 7.21
N ALA A 622 -26.92 13.09 7.98
CA ALA A 622 -28.30 13.26 7.52
C ALA A 622 -28.44 14.11 6.23
N PHE A 623 -27.66 15.18 6.08
CA PHE A 623 -27.59 16.02 4.89
C PHE A 623 -26.16 16.10 4.30
N SER A 624 -25.27 15.14 4.62
CA SER A 624 -23.94 15.07 4.02
C SER A 624 -24.04 14.96 2.49
N ASP A 625 -23.14 15.63 1.79
CA ASP A 625 -23.05 15.68 0.32
C ASP A 625 -24.28 16.28 -0.40
N CYS A 626 -25.15 17.02 0.32
CA CYS A 626 -26.15 17.89 -0.28
C CYS A 626 -25.47 19.14 -0.88
N LYS A 627 -24.79 18.95 -2.02
CA LYS A 627 -23.85 19.91 -2.65
C LYS A 627 -24.45 21.23 -3.15
N LYS A 628 -25.75 21.46 -2.94
CA LYS A 628 -26.47 22.72 -3.18
C LYS A 628 -27.16 23.28 -1.94
N LEU A 629 -27.05 22.64 -0.77
CA LEU A 629 -27.79 23.03 0.43
C LEU A 629 -27.19 24.32 1.01
N GLU A 630 -27.81 25.44 0.69
CA GLU A 630 -27.34 26.79 1.03
C GLU A 630 -28.02 27.34 2.29
N SER A 631 -29.22 26.86 2.64
CA SER A 631 -30.00 27.34 3.78
C SER A 631 -30.67 26.22 4.58
N VAL A 632 -30.55 26.30 5.92
CA VAL A 632 -31.20 25.42 6.88
C VAL A 632 -31.91 26.26 7.93
N THR A 633 -33.22 26.05 8.10
CA THR A 633 -34.00 26.60 9.22
C THR A 633 -34.11 25.52 10.30
N PHE A 634 -33.59 25.80 11.50
CA PHE A 634 -33.63 24.87 12.64
C PHE A 634 -34.92 25.04 13.45
N GLY A 635 -35.45 23.93 13.97
CA GLY A 635 -36.62 23.93 14.85
C GLY A 635 -36.28 24.26 16.31
N SER A 636 -37.29 24.64 17.10
CA SER A 636 -37.08 25.15 18.47
C SER A 636 -36.52 24.14 19.48
N ALA A 637 -36.75 22.84 19.31
CA ALA A 637 -36.32 21.80 20.27
C ALA A 637 -34.94 21.17 19.99
N LEU A 638 -34.18 21.66 18.99
CA LEU A 638 -32.96 20.99 18.55
C LEU A 638 -31.81 21.11 19.56
N GLU A 639 -31.37 19.98 20.11
CA GLU A 639 -30.27 19.89 21.07
C GLU A 639 -28.95 19.41 20.43
N THR A 640 -29.01 18.51 19.44
CA THR A 640 -27.81 17.86 18.86
C THR A 640 -27.77 17.92 17.34
N ILE A 641 -26.63 18.35 16.80
CA ILE A 641 -26.28 18.24 15.38
C ILE A 641 -25.28 17.08 15.23
N GLY A 642 -25.65 16.01 14.53
CA GLY A 642 -24.84 14.79 14.40
C GLY A 642 -23.51 14.93 13.65
N GLU A 643 -22.69 13.88 13.73
CA GLU A 643 -21.45 13.72 12.96
C GLU A 643 -21.73 13.93 11.47
N ARG A 644 -20.95 14.77 10.78
CA ARG A 644 -21.09 15.06 9.33
C ARG A 644 -22.49 15.50 8.88
N ALA A 645 -23.37 15.93 9.79
CA ALA A 645 -24.78 16.22 9.49
C ALA A 645 -24.99 17.14 8.27
N PHE A 646 -24.10 18.10 8.02
CA PHE A 646 -24.11 19.01 6.87
C PHE A 646 -22.77 19.03 6.11
N ALA A 647 -21.98 17.95 6.15
CA ALA A 647 -20.65 17.91 5.53
C ALA A 647 -20.74 18.08 3.98
N SER A 648 -19.87 18.91 3.41
CA SER A 648 -19.85 19.25 1.97
C SER A 648 -21.14 19.87 1.41
N ALA A 649 -21.95 20.49 2.26
CA ALA A 649 -23.04 21.39 1.86
C ALA A 649 -22.51 22.78 1.42
N LYS A 650 -23.41 23.75 1.21
CA LYS A 650 -23.12 25.11 0.74
C LYS A 650 -23.58 26.20 1.71
N ILE A 651 -23.75 25.85 2.99
CA ILE A 651 -24.23 26.76 4.02
C ILE A 651 -23.20 27.88 4.22
N SER A 652 -23.63 29.13 4.00
CA SER A 652 -22.79 30.33 4.05
C SER A 652 -22.90 31.08 5.38
N SER A 653 -24.00 30.93 6.11
CA SER A 653 -24.18 31.43 7.47
C SER A 653 -24.85 30.40 8.38
N LEU A 654 -24.43 30.35 9.64
CA LEU A 654 -24.98 29.46 10.66
C LEU A 654 -25.47 30.26 11.86
N VAL A 655 -26.74 30.07 12.24
CA VAL A 655 -27.31 30.59 13.49
C VAL A 655 -27.92 29.42 14.25
N LEU A 656 -27.41 29.12 15.45
CA LEU A 656 -27.92 28.01 16.26
C LEU A 656 -29.09 28.47 17.16
N PRO A 657 -30.18 27.69 17.26
CA PRO A 657 -31.20 27.96 18.26
C PRO A 657 -30.67 27.72 19.69
N ALA A 658 -31.30 28.36 20.68
CA ALA A 658 -30.87 28.38 22.08
C ALA A 658 -30.88 27.02 22.80
N THR A 659 -31.42 25.99 22.14
CA THR A 659 -31.49 24.60 22.59
C THR A 659 -30.25 23.77 22.24
N VAL A 660 -29.44 24.14 21.24
CA VAL A 660 -28.30 23.32 20.80
C VAL A 660 -27.22 23.25 21.89
N ARG A 661 -26.84 22.03 22.25
CA ARG A 661 -25.75 21.68 23.19
C ARG A 661 -24.54 21.08 22.47
N THR A 662 -24.77 20.29 21.43
CA THR A 662 -23.75 19.44 20.82
C THR A 662 -23.66 19.66 19.30
N ILE A 663 -22.43 19.86 18.81
CA ILE A 663 -22.10 19.84 17.37
C ILE A 663 -21.10 18.70 17.14
N GLY A 664 -21.49 17.68 16.39
CA GLY A 664 -20.68 16.49 16.15
C GLY A 664 -19.44 16.71 15.29
N ASP A 665 -18.56 15.71 15.30
CA ASP A 665 -17.35 15.67 14.49
C ASP A 665 -17.67 15.89 12.99
N TRP A 666 -16.87 16.73 12.32
CA TRP A 666 -17.02 17.12 10.90
C TRP A 666 -18.40 17.72 10.52
N ALA A 667 -19.28 18.11 11.46
CA ALA A 667 -20.68 18.46 11.19
C ALA A 667 -20.89 19.48 10.04
N PHE A 668 -20.05 20.51 9.95
CA PHE A 668 -20.06 21.52 8.88
C PHE A 668 -18.76 21.51 8.04
N TYR A 669 -18.03 20.39 8.01
CA TYR A 669 -16.82 20.24 7.20
C TYR A 669 -17.05 20.66 5.75
N ASN A 670 -16.10 21.41 5.16
CA ASN A 670 -16.13 21.83 3.75
C ASN A 670 -17.37 22.69 3.37
N ASN A 671 -17.93 23.44 4.32
CA ASN A 671 -18.94 24.48 4.04
C ASN A 671 -18.29 25.87 3.87
N PRO A 672 -18.82 26.73 2.98
CA PRO A 672 -18.35 28.10 2.76
C PRO A 672 -18.84 29.09 3.83
N LEU A 673 -18.89 28.68 5.10
CA LEU A 673 -19.40 29.51 6.21
C LEU A 673 -18.54 30.77 6.39
N THR A 674 -19.14 31.95 6.23
CA THR A 674 -18.52 33.27 6.47
C THR A 674 -19.00 33.93 7.77
N ALA A 675 -20.14 33.49 8.31
CA ALA A 675 -20.65 33.91 9.61
C ALA A 675 -21.17 32.72 10.43
N ILE A 676 -20.84 32.69 11.73
CA ILE A 676 -21.35 31.71 12.69
C ILE A 676 -21.82 32.44 13.96
N THR A 677 -23.04 32.16 14.39
CA THR A 677 -23.62 32.60 15.66
C THR A 677 -23.95 31.37 16.50
N PHE A 678 -23.09 31.09 17.48
CA PHE A 678 -23.36 30.09 18.53
C PHE A 678 -24.37 30.62 19.55
N ASN A 679 -24.97 29.72 20.34
CA ASN A 679 -25.85 30.09 21.45
C ASN A 679 -25.15 29.92 22.81
N ASP A 680 -25.55 30.69 23.82
CA ASP A 680 -24.94 30.74 25.16
C ASP A 680 -25.06 29.44 25.99
N GLY A 681 -25.74 28.42 25.47
CA GLY A 681 -25.84 27.09 26.07
C GLY A 681 -25.08 25.99 25.33
N LEU A 682 -24.32 26.30 24.27
CA LEU A 682 -23.52 25.33 23.52
C LEU A 682 -22.41 24.72 24.40
N GLN A 683 -22.31 23.39 24.48
CA GLN A 683 -21.40 22.68 25.40
C GLN A 683 -20.18 22.06 24.68
N SER A 684 -20.36 21.54 23.46
CA SER A 684 -19.31 20.84 22.74
C SER A 684 -19.26 21.17 21.24
N ILE A 685 -18.04 21.27 20.72
CA ILE A 685 -17.73 21.43 19.29
C ILE A 685 -16.79 20.31 18.86
N GLY A 686 -17.27 19.40 18.03
CA GLY A 686 -16.55 18.20 17.58
C GLY A 686 -15.31 18.48 16.74
N SER A 687 -14.48 17.44 16.60
CA SER A 687 -13.24 17.50 15.81
C SER A 687 -13.56 17.78 14.34
N ARG A 688 -12.82 18.71 13.73
CA ARG A 688 -13.05 19.20 12.34
C ARG A 688 -14.46 19.74 12.05
N ALA A 689 -15.30 20.02 13.06
CA ALA A 689 -16.68 20.48 12.86
C ALA A 689 -16.78 21.69 11.92
N PHE A 690 -15.80 22.60 11.96
CA PHE A 690 -15.68 23.79 11.12
C PHE A 690 -14.33 23.84 10.38
N TYR A 691 -13.78 22.70 9.96
CA TYR A 691 -12.54 22.66 9.20
C TYR A 691 -12.68 23.40 7.86
N GLY A 692 -11.78 24.35 7.60
CA GLY A 692 -11.69 25.08 6.33
C GLY A 692 -12.76 26.17 6.11
N VAL A 693 -13.54 26.56 7.13
CA VAL A 693 -14.55 27.63 6.97
C VAL A 693 -13.89 29.00 6.76
N SER A 694 -14.66 29.95 6.23
CA SER A 694 -14.20 31.28 5.79
C SER A 694 -14.69 32.42 6.70
N VAL A 695 -14.97 32.13 7.97
CA VAL A 695 -15.34 33.15 8.97
C VAL A 695 -14.16 34.09 9.26
N GLN A 696 -14.45 35.37 9.50
CA GLN A 696 -13.44 36.37 9.92
C GLN A 696 -13.28 36.46 11.44
N THR A 697 -14.38 36.35 12.18
CA THR A 697 -14.41 36.47 13.64
C THR A 697 -15.10 35.26 14.26
N LEU A 698 -14.57 34.75 15.37
CA LEU A 698 -15.12 33.58 16.06
C LEU A 698 -15.25 33.85 17.57
N ASN A 699 -16.47 33.73 18.12
CA ASN A 699 -16.74 33.91 19.54
C ASN A 699 -17.32 32.62 20.12
N ILE A 700 -16.47 31.77 20.72
CA ILE A 700 -16.88 30.51 21.36
C ILE A 700 -17.46 30.86 22.75
N PRO A 701 -18.72 30.49 23.07
CA PRO A 701 -19.38 30.95 24.29
C PRO A 701 -18.83 30.28 25.56
N ASN A 702 -19.06 30.92 26.72
CA ASN A 702 -18.53 30.47 28.03
C ASN A 702 -19.01 29.08 28.47
N SER A 703 -20.10 28.59 27.89
CA SER A 703 -20.69 27.27 28.12
C SER A 703 -19.90 26.11 27.48
N VAL A 704 -19.04 26.38 26.49
CA VAL A 704 -18.30 25.32 25.80
C VAL A 704 -17.19 24.79 26.71
N THR A 705 -17.24 23.50 27.04
CA THR A 705 -16.20 22.79 27.78
C THR A 705 -15.35 21.90 26.89
N GLU A 706 -15.87 21.47 25.75
CA GLU A 706 -15.20 20.55 24.82
C GLU A 706 -14.98 21.19 23.44
N LEU A 707 -13.71 21.33 23.06
CA LEU A 707 -13.29 21.87 21.76
C LEU A 707 -12.37 20.87 21.05
N GLY A 708 -12.91 20.22 20.02
CA GLY A 708 -12.30 19.09 19.32
C GLY A 708 -11.02 19.43 18.55
N GLY A 709 -10.26 18.38 18.22
CA GLY A 709 -9.03 18.51 17.44
C GLY A 709 -9.34 19.00 16.02
N TYR A 710 -8.48 19.87 15.48
CA TYR A 710 -8.67 20.48 14.15
C TYR A 710 -10.01 21.24 13.97
N ALA A 711 -10.77 21.56 15.03
CA ALA A 711 -12.16 22.07 14.90
C ALA A 711 -12.30 23.30 13.99
N PHE A 712 -11.31 24.19 14.00
CA PHE A 712 -11.21 25.38 13.13
C PHE A 712 -9.91 25.39 12.31
N SER A 713 -9.31 24.23 12.05
CA SER A 713 -8.08 24.15 11.24
C SER A 713 -8.38 24.55 9.79
N GLY A 714 -7.44 25.25 9.16
CA GLY A 714 -7.55 25.71 7.78
C GLY A 714 -8.46 26.91 7.55
N CYS A 715 -8.95 27.57 8.61
CA CYS A 715 -9.77 28.78 8.49
C CYS A 715 -8.90 29.99 8.09
N LYS A 716 -8.51 30.06 6.82
CA LYS A 716 -7.52 31.03 6.30
C LYS A 716 -7.99 32.49 6.35
N SER A 717 -9.29 32.71 6.51
CA SER A 717 -9.92 34.03 6.67
C SER A 717 -10.11 34.46 8.13
N LEU A 718 -9.85 33.59 9.11
CA LEU A 718 -10.09 33.85 10.52
C LEU A 718 -9.04 34.82 11.05
N GLU A 719 -9.47 36.03 11.42
CA GLU A 719 -8.61 37.13 11.88
C GLU A 719 -8.59 37.25 13.42
N THR A 720 -9.72 37.00 14.09
CA THR A 720 -9.87 37.13 15.55
C THR A 720 -10.66 36.01 16.20
N VAL A 721 -10.22 35.54 17.38
CA VAL A 721 -10.89 34.49 18.17
C VAL A 721 -11.09 34.90 19.63
N THR A 722 -12.32 34.84 20.13
CA THR A 722 -12.62 34.83 21.56
C THR A 722 -12.98 33.41 21.99
N ILE A 723 -12.26 32.86 22.96
CA ILE A 723 -12.59 31.57 23.58
C ILE A 723 -13.18 31.81 24.98
N GLY A 724 -14.40 31.34 25.19
CA GLY A 724 -15.12 31.45 26.46
C GLY A 724 -14.50 30.66 27.62
N THR A 725 -14.89 31.02 28.84
CA THR A 725 -14.24 30.60 30.08
C THR A 725 -14.38 29.12 30.44
N GLY A 726 -15.26 28.35 29.78
CA GLY A 726 -15.40 26.91 29.97
C GLY A 726 -14.29 26.07 29.32
N VAL A 727 -13.64 26.60 28.28
CA VAL A 727 -12.60 25.86 27.54
C VAL A 727 -11.28 25.90 28.32
N THR A 728 -10.94 24.77 28.95
CA THR A 728 -9.68 24.59 29.68
C THR A 728 -8.55 24.06 28.80
N LYS A 729 -8.85 23.46 27.64
CA LYS A 729 -7.87 22.88 26.73
C LYS A 729 -8.12 23.30 25.28
N ILE A 730 -7.07 23.75 24.60
CA ILE A 730 -7.07 23.86 23.14
C ILE A 730 -6.49 22.56 22.59
N SER A 731 -7.29 21.81 21.84
CA SER A 731 -6.90 20.50 21.32
C SER A 731 -5.84 20.57 20.20
N ASP A 732 -5.30 19.41 19.87
CA ASP A 732 -4.33 19.25 18.78
C ASP A 732 -4.88 19.83 17.46
N TYR A 733 -4.05 20.63 16.78
CA TYR A 733 -4.32 21.31 15.51
C TYR A 733 -5.54 22.25 15.48
N THR A 734 -6.19 22.62 16.59
CA THR A 734 -7.50 23.32 16.59
C THR A 734 -7.58 24.57 15.69
N PHE A 735 -6.52 25.38 15.60
CA PHE A 735 -6.41 26.56 14.70
C PHE A 735 -5.25 26.42 13.68
N ASN A 736 -4.77 25.20 13.40
CA ASN A 736 -3.64 24.97 12.50
C ASN A 736 -3.92 25.52 11.09
N THR A 737 -2.98 26.33 10.57
CA THR A 737 -3.03 27.06 9.29
C THR A 737 -4.11 28.14 9.16
N CYS A 738 -4.58 28.72 10.26
CA CYS A 738 -5.35 29.97 10.24
C CYS A 738 -4.42 31.16 9.92
N SER A 739 -4.02 31.28 8.66
CA SER A 739 -2.95 32.18 8.21
C SER A 739 -3.24 33.67 8.44
N ALA A 740 -4.51 34.08 8.54
CA ALA A 740 -4.93 35.45 8.84
C ALA A 740 -5.08 35.75 10.34
N LEU A 741 -4.97 34.76 11.23
CA LEU A 741 -5.25 34.94 12.66
C LEU A 741 -4.22 35.90 13.26
N THR A 742 -4.68 37.09 13.68
CA THR A 742 -3.83 38.13 14.27
C THR A 742 -3.90 38.14 15.79
N GLN A 743 -5.09 37.85 16.34
CA GLN A 743 -5.42 38.02 17.76
C GLN A 743 -6.33 36.91 18.26
N ILE A 744 -6.10 36.47 19.49
CA ILE A 744 -6.93 35.48 20.17
C ILE A 744 -6.93 35.74 21.67
N SER A 745 -8.05 35.46 22.35
CA SER A 745 -8.16 35.47 23.80
C SER A 745 -8.67 34.11 24.32
N CYS A 746 -7.98 33.53 25.29
CA CYS A 746 -8.39 32.27 25.93
C CYS A 746 -8.05 32.23 27.45
N PRO A 747 -8.82 32.93 28.30
CA PRO A 747 -8.46 33.26 29.68
C PRO A 747 -8.55 32.11 30.70
N SER A 748 -9.07 30.95 30.30
CA SER A 748 -9.19 29.75 31.17
C SER A 748 -8.32 28.56 30.74
N VAL A 749 -7.60 28.68 29.62
CA VAL A 749 -6.86 27.55 29.05
C VAL A 749 -5.63 27.22 29.91
N THR A 750 -5.48 25.94 30.26
CA THR A 750 -4.36 25.36 31.03
C THR A 750 -3.43 24.48 30.19
N GLU A 751 -3.89 24.00 29.03
CA GLU A 751 -3.12 23.18 28.08
C GLU A 751 -3.39 23.61 26.62
N ILE A 752 -2.32 23.74 25.83
CA ILE A 752 -2.41 23.95 24.37
C ILE A 752 -1.75 22.77 23.65
N GLY A 753 -2.53 22.07 22.82
CA GLY A 753 -2.14 20.85 22.13
C GLY A 753 -1.10 21.01 21.01
N LYS A 754 -0.69 19.87 20.45
CA LYS A 754 0.27 19.78 19.35
C LYS A 754 -0.23 20.55 18.12
N ASN A 755 0.68 21.29 17.47
CA ASN A 755 0.40 22.08 16.26
C ASN A 755 -0.79 23.06 16.36
N ALA A 756 -1.33 23.36 17.55
CA ALA A 756 -2.62 24.05 17.71
C ALA A 756 -2.73 25.38 16.96
N PHE A 757 -1.63 26.15 16.88
CA PHE A 757 -1.51 27.41 16.13
C PHE A 757 -0.45 27.35 15.02
N SER A 758 0.07 26.16 14.70
CA SER A 758 1.11 26.01 13.70
C SER A 758 0.64 26.56 12.35
N GLY A 759 1.46 27.43 11.73
CA GLY A 759 1.12 28.13 10.49
C GLY A 759 0.15 29.31 10.62
N CYS A 760 -0.11 29.83 11.83
CA CYS A 760 -0.80 31.12 12.01
C CYS A 760 0.18 32.28 11.72
N SER A 761 0.51 32.47 10.45
CA SER A 761 1.58 33.36 9.98
C SER A 761 1.42 34.83 10.37
N SER A 762 0.19 35.28 10.64
CA SER A 762 -0.16 36.65 11.05
C SER A 762 -0.31 36.85 12.56
N LEU A 763 -0.13 35.80 13.37
CA LEU A 763 -0.32 35.85 14.82
C LEU A 763 0.82 36.66 15.47
N SER A 764 0.51 37.88 15.92
CA SER A 764 1.51 38.82 16.45
C SER A 764 1.70 38.72 17.96
N ASP A 765 0.64 38.33 18.68
CA ASP A 765 0.65 38.11 20.13
C ASP A 765 0.09 36.71 20.44
N ILE A 766 0.58 36.09 21.51
CA ILE A 766 0.24 34.72 21.90
C ILE A 766 -0.60 34.78 23.17
N PRO A 767 -1.74 34.07 23.26
CA PRO A 767 -2.66 34.15 24.40
C PRO A 767 -2.16 33.33 25.60
N LEU A 768 -0.90 33.52 26.00
CA LEU A 768 -0.32 32.87 27.18
C LEU A 768 -0.86 33.53 28.45
N ASN A 769 -1.37 32.69 29.36
CA ASN A 769 -1.90 33.11 30.64
C ASN A 769 -1.21 32.35 31.80
N ASP A 770 -1.38 32.84 33.02
CA ASP A 770 -0.75 32.35 34.26
C ASP A 770 -1.23 30.96 34.74
N LYS A 771 -2.14 30.32 34.00
CA LYS A 771 -2.70 28.98 34.26
C LYS A 771 -2.20 27.95 33.26
N ILE A 772 -1.54 28.34 32.17
CA ILE A 772 -1.01 27.39 31.18
C ILE A 772 0.16 26.62 31.81
N THR A 773 0.05 25.29 31.80
CA THR A 773 1.06 24.36 32.33
C THR A 773 1.82 23.60 31.25
N SER A 774 1.19 23.39 30.09
CA SER A 774 1.76 22.55 29.01
C SER A 774 1.51 23.13 27.62
N LEU A 775 2.56 23.14 26.79
CA LEU A 775 2.57 23.54 25.39
C LEU A 775 3.02 22.37 24.50
N GLY A 776 2.19 21.97 23.54
CA GLY A 776 2.45 20.81 22.66
C GLY A 776 3.59 20.99 21.65
N ASN A 777 3.99 19.89 21.01
CA ASN A 777 4.99 19.92 19.93
C ASN A 777 4.51 20.81 18.77
N TYR A 778 5.42 21.56 18.15
CA TYR A 778 5.13 22.49 17.03
C TYR A 778 4.03 23.53 17.31
N VAL A 779 3.64 23.80 18.57
CA VAL A 779 2.42 24.55 18.91
C VAL A 779 2.27 25.89 18.15
N PHE A 780 3.34 26.67 18.02
CA PHE A 780 3.42 27.94 17.29
C PHE A 780 4.40 27.89 16.11
N SER A 781 4.80 26.69 15.63
CA SER A 781 5.73 26.55 14.50
C SER A 781 5.17 27.24 13.25
N GLY A 782 5.94 28.19 12.70
CA GLY A 782 5.56 29.02 11.56
C GLY A 782 4.71 30.26 11.89
N CYS A 783 4.59 30.67 13.15
CA CYS A 783 3.95 31.94 13.54
C CYS A 783 4.91 33.13 13.29
N SER A 784 5.12 33.45 12.01
CA SER A 784 6.12 34.42 11.53
C SER A 784 5.85 35.89 11.87
N ALA A 785 4.76 36.22 12.54
CA ALA A 785 4.41 37.57 12.95
C ALA A 785 4.77 37.92 14.41
N ILE A 786 5.10 36.93 15.26
CA ILE A 786 5.48 37.16 16.66
C ILE A 786 6.81 37.92 16.72
N GLU A 787 6.86 39.05 17.43
CA GLU A 787 8.07 39.88 17.55
C GLU A 787 8.78 39.72 18.92
N SER A 788 8.04 39.34 19.96
CA SER A 788 8.56 39.02 21.30
C SER A 788 7.74 37.92 21.99
N LEU A 789 8.34 37.18 22.91
CA LEU A 789 7.69 36.06 23.63
C LEU A 789 7.94 36.13 25.15
N VAL A 790 6.91 35.92 25.96
CA VAL A 790 7.04 35.71 27.41
C VAL A 790 6.31 34.43 27.80
N ILE A 791 7.04 33.41 28.21
CA ILE A 791 6.46 32.15 28.71
C ILE A 791 6.27 32.28 30.23
N PRO A 792 5.05 32.13 30.77
CA PRO A 792 4.80 32.31 32.20
C PRO A 792 5.37 31.17 33.06
N ASN A 793 5.66 31.46 34.32
CA ASN A 793 6.26 30.51 35.29
C ASN A 793 5.41 29.26 35.56
N SER A 794 4.13 29.29 35.20
CA SER A 794 3.20 28.15 35.27
C SER A 794 3.54 27.03 34.29
N VAL A 795 4.22 27.33 33.18
CA VAL A 795 4.55 26.35 32.13
C VAL A 795 5.68 25.45 32.61
N THR A 796 5.36 24.16 32.82
CA THR A 796 6.30 23.11 33.23
C THR A 796 6.65 22.15 32.10
N SER A 797 5.89 22.15 31.01
CA SER A 797 6.11 21.30 29.83
C SER A 797 6.04 22.11 28.53
N ILE A 798 7.03 21.94 27.66
CA ILE A 798 7.07 22.52 26.32
C ILE A 798 7.57 21.45 25.33
N GLY A 799 6.82 21.22 24.26
CA GLY A 799 7.17 20.29 23.19
C GLY A 799 8.33 20.77 22.31
N SER A 800 8.91 19.85 21.56
CA SER A 800 9.91 20.16 20.53
C SER A 800 9.30 21.04 19.42
N TYR A 801 10.14 21.83 18.75
CA TYR A 801 9.74 22.75 17.67
C TYR A 801 8.68 23.81 18.05
N ALA A 802 8.43 24.06 19.34
CA ALA A 802 7.30 24.89 19.81
C ALA A 802 7.20 26.28 19.13
N PHE A 803 8.32 26.95 18.88
CA PHE A 803 8.41 28.27 18.23
C PHE A 803 9.28 28.23 16.96
N GLU A 804 9.42 27.05 16.34
CA GLU A 804 10.23 26.87 15.14
C GLU A 804 9.76 27.79 13.99
N LYS A 805 10.69 28.43 13.26
CA LYS A 805 10.40 29.39 12.17
C LYS A 805 9.54 30.60 12.58
N CYS A 806 9.57 31.05 13.84
CA CYS A 806 9.07 32.38 14.22
C CYS A 806 10.06 33.45 13.74
N THR A 807 10.08 33.72 12.42
CA THR A 807 11.17 34.45 11.74
C THR A 807 11.33 35.92 12.14
N LYS A 808 10.29 36.55 12.71
CA LYS A 808 10.32 37.89 13.30
C LYS A 808 10.69 37.94 14.79
N LEU A 809 10.72 36.81 15.50
CA LEU A 809 10.91 36.80 16.95
C LEU A 809 12.28 37.36 17.29
N THR A 810 12.32 38.53 17.95
CA THR A 810 13.57 39.23 18.29
C THR A 810 14.09 38.84 19.67
N SER A 811 13.18 38.58 20.60
CA SER A 811 13.48 38.31 22.01
C SER A 811 12.50 37.31 22.62
N ALA A 812 12.96 36.50 23.58
CA ALA A 812 12.09 35.65 24.38
C ALA A 812 12.49 35.62 25.87
N THR A 813 11.53 35.47 26.76
CA THR A 813 11.73 35.23 28.20
C THR A 813 11.09 33.91 28.59
N LEU A 814 11.86 33.03 29.23
CA LEU A 814 11.38 31.71 29.66
C LEU A 814 11.03 31.71 31.16
N GLY A 815 9.87 31.15 31.50
CA GLY A 815 9.42 30.99 32.88
C GLY A 815 10.16 29.89 33.64
N THR A 816 10.21 30.00 34.97
CA THR A 816 10.98 29.11 35.87
C THR A 816 10.46 27.67 35.95
N GLY A 817 9.33 27.33 35.32
CA GLY A 817 8.72 26.00 35.41
C GLY A 817 9.44 24.90 34.62
N ILE A 818 10.25 25.25 33.61
CA ILE A 818 11.01 24.29 32.78
C ILE A 818 12.48 24.15 33.22
N SER A 819 13.04 22.95 33.11
CA SER A 819 14.41 22.60 33.56
C SER A 819 15.46 22.52 32.45
N SER A 820 15.03 22.53 31.19
CA SER A 820 15.89 22.48 30.00
C SER A 820 15.15 23.02 28.77
N ILE A 821 15.89 23.42 27.74
CA ILE A 821 15.33 23.94 26.49
C ILE A 821 15.04 22.76 25.53
N PRO A 822 13.80 22.57 25.05
CA PRO A 822 13.46 21.47 24.12
C PRO A 822 14.22 21.50 22.80
N ASP A 823 14.35 20.33 22.18
CA ASP A 823 14.92 20.19 20.84
C ASP A 823 14.14 21.04 19.82
N TYR A 824 14.88 21.73 18.94
CA TYR A 824 14.38 22.66 17.91
C TYR A 824 13.51 23.84 18.39
N MET A 825 13.41 24.13 19.70
CA MET A 825 12.45 25.10 20.26
C MET A 825 12.37 26.44 19.49
N PHE A 826 13.52 27.03 19.15
CA PHE A 826 13.67 28.28 18.39
C PHE A 826 14.44 28.10 17.08
N SER A 827 14.48 26.88 16.51
CA SER A 827 15.16 26.66 15.23
C SER A 827 14.59 27.55 14.13
N SER A 828 15.47 28.18 13.35
CA SER A 828 15.15 29.12 12.28
C SER A 828 14.40 30.38 12.71
N CYS A 829 14.50 30.80 13.99
CA CYS A 829 14.09 32.13 14.43
C CYS A 829 15.14 33.17 14.02
N SER A 830 15.16 33.50 12.73
CA SER A 830 16.21 34.29 12.06
C SER A 830 16.41 35.73 12.53
N ALA A 831 15.53 36.25 13.40
CA ALA A 831 15.65 37.57 14.02
C ALA A 831 16.01 37.50 15.52
N LEU A 832 16.12 36.31 16.12
CA LEU A 832 16.24 36.13 17.57
C LEU A 832 17.65 36.51 18.04
N THR A 833 17.77 37.64 18.74
CA THR A 833 19.04 38.18 19.23
C THR A 833 19.26 37.97 20.73
N SER A 834 18.20 37.78 21.52
CA SER A 834 18.29 37.57 22.97
C SER A 834 17.26 36.57 23.50
N VAL A 835 17.64 35.76 24.50
CA VAL A 835 16.72 34.91 25.25
C VAL A 835 17.07 34.96 26.73
N VAL A 836 16.13 35.43 27.54
CA VAL A 836 16.25 35.45 29.00
C VAL A 836 15.89 34.07 29.54
N LEU A 837 16.92 33.36 30.02
CA LEU A 837 16.80 32.04 30.63
C LEU A 837 16.78 32.16 32.17
N PRO A 838 15.94 31.40 32.88
CA PRO A 838 15.98 31.34 34.33
C PRO A 838 17.14 30.44 34.83
N GLU A 839 17.62 30.72 36.04
CA GLU A 839 18.76 30.03 36.66
C GLU A 839 18.54 28.54 37.00
N ASN A 840 17.39 27.97 36.68
CA ASN A 840 17.11 26.53 36.80
C ASN A 840 17.17 25.77 35.46
N ILE A 841 17.52 26.43 34.34
CA ILE A 841 17.86 25.76 33.08
C ILE A 841 19.21 25.04 33.23
N THR A 842 19.20 23.73 33.03
CA THR A 842 20.39 22.86 33.19
C THR A 842 21.00 22.40 31.86
N GLY A 843 20.26 22.50 30.75
CA GLY A 843 20.76 22.09 29.44
C GLY A 843 19.95 22.58 28.23
N ILE A 844 20.61 22.55 27.06
CA ILE A 844 20.10 23.07 25.77
C ILE A 844 19.87 21.91 24.79
N GLY A 845 18.66 21.84 24.22
CA GLY A 845 18.21 20.83 23.26
C GLY A 845 18.96 20.80 21.93
N LYS A 846 18.82 19.69 21.19
CA LYS A 846 19.38 19.55 19.84
C LYS A 846 18.76 20.59 18.91
N TYR A 847 19.58 21.27 18.11
CA TYR A 847 19.13 22.34 17.20
C TYR A 847 18.31 23.47 17.86
N ALA A 848 18.28 23.59 19.20
CA ALA A 848 17.33 24.46 19.91
C ALA A 848 17.38 25.93 19.48
N PHE A 849 18.55 26.41 19.05
CA PHE A 849 18.82 27.76 18.57
C PHE A 849 19.44 27.79 17.16
N GLN A 850 19.25 26.73 16.35
CA GLN A 850 19.79 26.68 14.99
C GLN A 850 19.35 27.92 14.17
N SER A 851 20.28 28.53 13.44
CA SER A 851 20.02 29.66 12.52
C SER A 851 19.33 30.86 13.17
N THR A 852 19.69 31.18 14.40
CA THR A 852 19.26 32.40 15.14
C THR A 852 20.26 33.55 14.94
N ALA A 853 19.89 34.75 15.40
CA ALA A 853 20.64 35.99 15.22
C ALA A 853 21.44 36.43 16.47
N PHE A 854 21.67 35.54 17.43
CA PHE A 854 22.49 35.80 18.62
C PHE A 854 23.85 36.40 18.27
N THR A 855 24.24 37.45 19.00
CA THR A 855 25.61 38.00 19.01
C THR A 855 26.47 37.41 20.14
N GLU A 856 25.82 36.95 21.21
CA GLU A 856 26.40 36.29 22.38
C GLU A 856 25.58 35.03 22.74
N LEU A 857 26.15 34.08 23.50
CA LEU A 857 25.42 32.86 23.86
C LEU A 857 24.48 33.08 25.05
N PRO A 858 23.20 32.67 24.98
CA PRO A 858 22.30 32.67 26.12
C PRO A 858 22.68 31.54 27.10
N LEU A 859 23.60 31.81 28.02
CA LEU A 859 24.08 30.87 29.04
C LEU A 859 23.91 31.44 30.45
N THR A 860 23.44 30.60 31.38
CA THR A 860 23.32 30.91 32.82
C THR A 860 24.31 30.10 33.64
N ALA A 861 24.42 30.39 34.94
CA ALA A 861 25.37 29.71 35.82
C ALA A 861 25.03 28.23 36.08
N SER A 862 23.86 27.75 35.65
CA SER A 862 23.37 26.38 35.87
C SER A 862 23.45 25.44 34.66
N ILE A 863 23.84 25.94 33.47
CA ILE A 863 23.92 25.09 32.27
C ILE A 863 25.12 24.15 32.34
N THR A 864 24.84 22.84 32.18
CA THR A 864 25.83 21.75 32.24
C THR A 864 25.92 20.93 30.94
N GLU A 865 24.88 20.96 30.10
CA GLU A 865 24.76 20.15 28.89
C GLU A 865 24.31 20.99 27.68
N ILE A 866 25.05 20.94 26.57
CA ILE A 866 24.67 21.55 25.27
C ILE A 866 24.66 20.44 24.22
N LYS A 867 23.50 20.12 23.64
CA LYS A 867 23.34 18.97 22.72
C LYS A 867 23.70 19.30 21.27
N ASP A 868 23.66 18.27 20.40
CA ASP A 868 24.10 18.36 19.01
C ASP A 868 23.46 19.52 18.24
N TYR A 869 24.24 20.20 17.40
CA TYR A 869 23.80 21.29 16.52
C TYR A 869 23.10 22.48 17.22
N ALA A 870 23.15 22.61 18.56
CA ALA A 870 22.35 23.57 19.33
C ALA A 870 22.39 25.01 18.78
N PHE A 871 23.57 25.49 18.35
CA PHE A 871 23.80 26.81 17.77
C PHE A 871 24.28 26.74 16.30
N LYS A 872 23.96 25.66 15.58
CA LYS A 872 24.36 25.47 14.18
C LYS A 872 23.89 26.66 13.33
N SER A 873 24.81 27.22 12.53
CA SER A 873 24.56 28.32 11.60
C SER A 873 24.05 29.63 12.24
N CYS A 874 24.40 29.91 13.50
CA CYS A 874 24.21 31.22 14.11
C CYS A 874 25.24 32.22 13.58
N THR A 875 25.03 32.73 12.37
CA THR A 875 26.00 33.54 11.62
C THR A 875 26.26 34.93 12.19
N LYS A 876 25.60 35.30 13.30
CA LYS A 876 25.76 36.58 14.02
C LYS A 876 26.64 36.48 15.28
N LEU A 877 26.96 35.28 15.75
CA LEU A 877 27.89 35.09 16.87
C LEU A 877 29.29 35.51 16.42
N THR A 878 29.88 36.51 17.08
CA THR A 878 31.27 36.95 16.83
C THR A 878 32.26 36.33 17.80
N SER A 879 31.82 36.02 19.03
CA SER A 879 32.60 35.24 20.00
C SER A 879 31.74 34.23 20.75
N VAL A 880 32.36 33.17 21.27
CA VAL A 880 31.71 32.21 22.18
C VAL A 880 32.60 31.90 23.38
N ALA A 881 31.99 31.85 24.58
CA ALA A 881 32.65 31.40 25.80
C ALA A 881 31.82 30.29 26.44
N ILE A 882 32.38 29.08 26.51
CA ILE A 882 31.79 27.93 27.20
C ILE A 882 32.33 27.91 28.64
N PRO A 883 31.49 28.09 29.67
CA PRO A 883 31.95 28.16 31.05
C PRO A 883 32.29 26.78 31.64
N ASP A 884 33.15 26.76 32.66
CA ASP A 884 33.69 25.57 33.35
C ASP A 884 32.63 24.58 33.91
N ARG A 885 31.35 24.97 33.95
CA ARG A 885 30.24 24.10 34.39
C ARG A 885 29.65 23.24 33.27
N VAL A 886 29.88 23.58 32.00
CA VAL A 886 29.47 22.76 30.85
C VAL A 886 30.42 21.57 30.77
N THR A 887 29.90 20.39 31.13
CA THR A 887 30.65 19.12 31.17
C THR A 887 30.27 18.17 30.04
N LYS A 888 29.16 18.45 29.35
CA LYS A 888 28.70 17.69 28.19
C LYS A 888 28.45 18.64 27.02
N LEU A 889 29.14 18.42 25.92
CA LEU A 889 29.02 19.24 24.72
C LEU A 889 28.89 18.32 23.50
N GLY A 890 27.83 18.53 22.71
CA GLY A 890 27.46 17.68 21.58
C GLY A 890 28.32 17.88 20.34
N THR A 891 27.99 17.17 19.28
CA THR A 891 28.63 17.31 17.97
C THR A 891 28.05 18.49 17.18
N TYR A 892 28.84 19.07 16.26
CA TYR A 892 28.40 20.13 15.35
C TYR A 892 27.83 21.42 16.00
N VAL A 893 28.06 21.67 17.30
CA VAL A 893 27.35 22.70 18.08
C VAL A 893 27.41 24.10 17.45
N PHE A 894 28.55 24.50 16.88
CA PHE A 894 28.75 25.77 16.17
C PHE A 894 29.02 25.59 14.67
N GLN A 895 28.62 24.46 14.06
CA GLN A 895 28.85 24.21 12.63
C GLN A 895 28.31 25.37 11.76
N SER A 896 29.16 25.89 10.88
CA SER A 896 28.88 27.01 9.98
C SER A 896 28.45 28.32 10.67
N CYS A 897 28.93 28.59 11.90
CA CYS A 897 28.88 29.94 12.47
C CYS A 897 29.94 30.82 11.78
N THR A 898 29.66 31.24 10.55
CA THR A 898 30.65 31.91 9.68
C THR A 898 31.10 33.28 10.19
N GLY A 899 30.31 33.95 11.04
CA GLY A 899 30.67 35.21 11.68
C GLY A 899 31.57 35.07 12.91
N LEU A 900 31.85 33.85 13.37
CA LEU A 900 32.59 33.60 14.61
C LEU A 900 34.08 33.88 14.42
N GLU A 901 34.64 34.79 15.22
CA GLU A 901 36.03 35.23 15.17
C GLU A 901 36.86 34.65 16.34
N SER A 902 36.24 34.40 17.49
CA SER A 902 36.92 33.81 18.66
C SER A 902 36.08 32.79 19.43
N ALA A 903 36.75 31.84 20.09
CA ALA A 903 36.11 30.86 20.97
C ALA A 903 36.95 30.57 22.22
N LYS A 904 36.29 30.35 23.37
CA LYS A 904 36.92 29.93 24.63
C LYS A 904 36.21 28.69 25.19
N ILE A 905 36.97 27.63 25.44
CA ILE A 905 36.49 26.35 25.98
C ILE A 905 36.95 26.17 27.42
N GLY A 906 36.02 26.35 28.37
CA GLY A 906 36.27 26.24 29.81
C GLY A 906 36.59 24.83 30.30
N GLY A 907 37.15 24.76 31.51
CA GLY A 907 37.68 23.56 32.17
C GLY A 907 36.64 22.56 32.69
N GLY A 908 35.41 22.60 32.17
CA GLY A 908 34.43 21.52 32.30
C GLY A 908 34.50 20.51 31.15
N VAL A 909 35.01 20.96 29.99
CA VAL A 909 35.10 20.17 28.76
C VAL A 909 36.45 19.45 28.69
N THR A 910 36.43 18.12 28.54
CA THR A 910 37.64 17.29 28.48
C THR A 910 38.11 16.94 27.07
N SER A 911 37.30 17.23 26.05
CA SER A 911 37.63 17.05 24.62
C SER A 911 36.83 18.01 23.74
N VAL A 912 37.42 18.51 22.66
CA VAL A 912 36.69 19.29 21.64
C VAL A 912 35.87 18.32 20.78
N PRO A 913 34.52 18.36 20.75
CA PRO A 913 33.74 17.36 20.04
C PRO A 913 33.91 17.38 18.52
N ASN A 914 33.56 16.26 17.88
CA ASN A 914 33.59 16.12 16.43
C ASN A 914 32.78 17.25 15.74
N TYR A 915 33.35 17.85 14.70
CA TYR A 915 32.75 18.91 13.90
C TYR A 915 32.34 20.20 14.64
N MET A 916 32.77 20.41 15.90
CA MET A 916 32.27 21.51 16.76
C MET A 916 32.24 22.88 16.07
N PHE A 917 33.32 23.27 15.38
CA PHE A 917 33.48 24.53 14.66
C PHE A 917 33.56 24.34 13.14
N HIS A 918 33.17 23.19 12.59
CA HIS A 918 33.26 22.90 11.15
C HIS A 918 32.62 24.02 10.32
N GLY A 919 33.41 24.72 9.50
CA GLY A 919 32.97 25.81 8.64
C GLY A 919 32.86 27.19 9.31
N CYS A 920 33.43 27.39 10.50
CA CYS A 920 33.58 28.73 11.09
C CYS A 920 34.70 29.50 10.37
N THR A 921 34.40 30.03 9.17
CA THR A 921 35.42 30.57 8.26
C THR A 921 36.22 31.73 8.83
N ASN A 922 35.65 32.53 9.73
CA ASN A 922 36.29 33.70 10.32
C ASN A 922 37.06 33.40 11.61
N LEU A 923 37.03 32.17 12.12
CA LEU A 923 37.53 31.84 13.46
C LEU A 923 39.06 31.97 13.52
N VAL A 924 39.55 33.01 14.19
CA VAL A 924 40.99 33.36 14.26
C VAL A 924 41.64 32.78 15.51
N ASN A 925 40.98 32.93 16.66
CA ASN A 925 41.54 32.66 17.98
C ASN A 925 40.69 31.64 18.74
N VAL A 926 41.30 30.59 19.27
CA VAL A 926 40.60 29.56 20.06
C VAL A 926 41.40 29.23 21.32
N GLU A 927 40.83 29.56 22.47
CA GLU A 927 41.40 29.24 23.79
C GLU A 927 40.84 27.91 24.31
N LEU A 928 41.72 27.02 24.74
CA LEU A 928 41.39 25.74 25.40
C LEU A 928 41.90 25.73 26.84
N SER A 929 41.21 25.03 27.73
CA SER A 929 41.68 24.76 29.09
C SER A 929 42.68 23.59 29.11
N GLU A 930 43.65 23.61 30.03
CA GLU A 930 44.59 22.50 30.35
C GLU A 930 43.91 21.20 30.88
N LYS A 931 42.58 21.11 30.80
CA LYS A 931 41.80 19.88 31.00
C LYS A 931 41.32 19.24 29.69
N VAL A 932 41.45 19.93 28.55
CA VAL A 932 41.14 19.38 27.24
C VAL A 932 42.27 18.42 26.86
N THR A 933 41.95 17.14 26.68
CA THR A 933 42.94 16.09 26.40
C THR A 933 42.96 15.64 24.95
N SER A 934 41.96 16.04 24.16
CA SER A 934 41.79 15.59 22.77
C SER A 934 40.96 16.54 21.92
N ILE A 935 41.23 16.52 20.60
CA ILE A 935 40.51 17.29 19.58
C ILE A 935 39.81 16.31 18.62
N GLY A 936 38.50 16.45 18.46
CA GLY A 936 37.67 15.55 17.66
C GLY A 936 37.91 15.63 16.14
N ASN A 937 37.37 14.63 15.44
CA ASN A 937 37.40 14.57 13.98
C ASN A 937 36.72 15.81 13.37
N SER A 938 37.38 16.41 12.38
CA SER A 938 36.90 17.59 11.65
C SER A 938 36.52 18.80 12.54
N ALA A 939 37.03 18.88 13.78
CA ALA A 939 36.59 19.88 14.78
C ALA A 939 36.71 21.34 14.28
N PHE A 940 37.78 21.68 13.56
CA PHE A 940 38.06 22.98 12.97
C PHE A 940 38.15 22.92 11.43
N TYR A 941 37.47 21.96 10.81
CA TYR A 941 37.44 21.77 9.36
C TYR A 941 36.97 23.05 8.63
N ASN A 942 37.76 23.56 7.68
CA ASN A 942 37.56 24.82 6.98
C ASN A 942 37.45 26.07 7.90
N CYS A 943 38.08 26.09 9.08
CA CYS A 943 38.29 27.31 9.86
C CYS A 943 39.38 28.18 9.22
N LYS A 944 39.03 28.80 8.08
CA LYS A 944 39.98 29.47 7.18
C LYS A 944 40.76 30.62 7.81
N GLY A 945 40.19 31.32 8.79
CA GLY A 945 40.83 32.43 9.52
C GLY A 945 41.81 32.01 10.62
N LEU A 946 41.89 30.72 10.97
CA LEU A 946 42.67 30.22 12.10
C LEU A 946 44.17 30.42 11.85
N LYS A 947 44.85 31.20 12.70
CA LYS A 947 46.26 31.59 12.51
C LYS A 947 47.25 30.69 13.24
N SER A 948 46.88 30.20 14.42
CA SER A 948 47.67 29.34 15.30
C SER A 948 46.87 28.08 15.66
N LEU A 949 47.55 27.03 16.13
CA LEU A 949 46.86 25.84 16.63
C LEU A 949 46.27 26.07 18.02
N PRO A 950 44.98 25.77 18.25
CA PRO A 950 44.43 25.59 19.59
C PRO A 950 44.89 24.25 20.16
N VAL A 951 46.04 24.28 20.82
CA VAL A 951 46.61 23.16 21.58
C VAL A 951 47.13 23.66 22.92
N THR A 952 47.13 22.76 23.90
CA THR A 952 47.61 22.95 25.27
C THR A 952 48.53 21.81 25.64
N GLU A 953 49.30 21.95 26.73
CA GLU A 953 50.20 20.88 27.18
C GLU A 953 49.44 19.62 27.66
N SER A 954 48.13 19.69 27.82
CA SER A 954 47.25 18.56 28.11
C SER A 954 46.83 17.72 26.89
N ILE A 955 47.06 18.15 25.64
CA ILE A 955 46.58 17.45 24.44
C ILE A 955 47.38 16.16 24.19
N THR A 956 46.66 15.04 24.02
CA THR A 956 47.23 13.72 23.74
C THR A 956 46.87 13.18 22.36
N SER A 957 45.75 13.65 21.78
CA SER A 957 45.23 13.13 20.51
C SER A 957 44.47 14.16 19.68
N ILE A 958 44.65 14.11 18.35
CA ILE A 958 44.03 15.01 17.38
C ILE A 958 43.40 14.19 16.25
N GLY A 959 42.09 14.32 16.06
CA GLY A 959 41.27 13.52 15.16
C GLY A 959 41.49 13.79 13.66
N THR A 960 40.99 12.86 12.84
CA THR A 960 41.08 12.93 11.37
C THR A 960 40.42 14.20 10.82
N ASN A 961 41.08 14.84 9.85
CA ASN A 961 40.72 16.13 9.25
C ASN A 961 40.57 17.31 10.24
N ALA A 962 41.08 17.24 11.48
CA ALA A 962 40.76 18.23 12.52
C ALA A 962 41.00 19.70 12.12
N PHE A 963 42.07 19.99 11.36
CA PHE A 963 42.42 21.32 10.86
C PHE A 963 42.48 21.39 9.32
N TYR A 964 41.80 20.46 8.63
CA TYR A 964 41.73 20.43 7.18
C TYR A 964 41.22 21.78 6.64
N GLY A 965 41.94 22.40 5.72
CA GLY A 965 41.54 23.67 5.09
C GLY A 965 41.68 24.91 5.97
N CYS A 966 42.46 24.87 7.06
CA CYS A 966 42.82 26.05 7.85
C CYS A 966 43.86 26.91 7.09
N THR A 967 43.41 27.60 6.04
CA THR A 967 44.26 28.28 5.05
C THR A 967 45.13 29.43 5.58
N SER A 968 44.85 29.95 6.79
CA SER A 968 45.64 30.99 7.47
C SER A 968 46.66 30.47 8.50
N LEU A 969 46.69 29.16 8.79
CA LEU A 969 47.60 28.58 9.77
C LEU A 969 49.04 28.72 9.25
N THR A 970 49.93 29.36 10.03
CA THR A 970 51.33 29.63 9.60
C THR A 970 52.35 28.63 10.14
N SER A 971 52.14 28.11 11.35
CA SER A 971 53.01 27.11 11.96
C SER A 971 52.21 26.06 12.75
N VAL A 972 52.77 24.86 12.81
CA VAL A 972 52.30 23.75 13.66
C VAL A 972 53.39 23.47 14.68
N ASN A 973 53.03 23.46 15.97
CA ASN A 973 53.89 22.96 17.04
C ASN A 973 53.04 22.05 17.92
N LEU A 974 53.46 20.80 18.11
CA LEU A 974 52.76 19.78 18.90
C LEU A 974 53.71 19.21 19.93
N SER A 975 53.34 19.26 21.21
CA SER A 975 54.21 18.80 22.30
C SER A 975 54.34 17.28 22.36
N ASP A 976 55.34 16.82 23.11
CA ASP A 976 55.70 15.41 23.27
C ASP A 976 54.58 14.52 23.81
N LYS A 977 53.52 15.10 24.40
CA LYS A 977 52.36 14.33 24.91
C LYS A 977 51.39 13.91 23.80
N VAL A 978 51.46 14.50 22.61
CA VAL A 978 50.64 14.10 21.46
C VAL A 978 51.12 12.74 20.94
N THR A 979 50.31 11.70 21.13
CA THR A 979 50.64 10.32 20.75
C THR A 979 49.75 9.77 19.62
N SER A 980 48.64 10.45 19.31
CA SER A 980 47.73 10.06 18.23
C SER A 980 47.39 11.25 17.33
N LEU A 981 47.68 11.12 16.03
CA LEU A 981 47.46 12.15 15.01
C LEU A 981 46.72 11.50 13.82
N GLY A 982 45.51 11.99 13.55
CA GLY A 982 44.63 11.44 12.52
C GLY A 982 45.14 11.59 11.08
N ALA A 983 44.38 11.05 10.13
CA ALA A 983 44.66 11.28 8.72
C ALA A 983 44.28 12.72 8.31
N SER A 984 45.00 13.28 7.32
CA SER A 984 44.71 14.58 6.70
C SER A 984 44.55 15.76 7.66
N VAL A 985 45.17 15.72 8.85
CA VAL A 985 44.92 16.70 9.94
C VAL A 985 45.18 18.14 9.50
N PHE A 986 46.25 18.38 8.73
CA PHE A 986 46.63 19.71 8.23
C PHE A 986 46.46 19.86 6.71
N TYR A 987 45.74 18.96 6.04
CA TYR A 987 45.53 19.00 4.59
C TYR A 987 45.03 20.39 4.15
N GLY A 988 45.75 21.04 3.23
CA GLY A 988 45.33 22.30 2.62
C GLY A 988 45.54 23.51 3.52
N CYS A 989 46.42 23.42 4.52
CA CYS A 989 46.90 24.55 5.31
C CYS A 989 47.86 25.39 4.45
N SER A 990 47.34 26.06 3.43
CA SER A 990 48.10 26.72 2.36
C SER A 990 49.01 27.89 2.78
N SER A 991 48.97 28.30 4.05
CA SER A 991 49.90 29.30 4.62
C SER A 991 50.95 28.70 5.55
N LEU A 992 50.90 27.39 5.81
CA LEU A 992 51.81 26.70 6.72
C LEU A 992 53.23 26.76 6.16
N THR A 993 54.19 27.30 6.93
CA THR A 993 55.60 27.36 6.57
C THR A 993 56.45 26.36 7.33
N GLU A 994 56.06 25.97 8.54
CA GLU A 994 56.76 24.96 9.32
C GLU A 994 55.84 24.10 10.19
N ALA A 995 56.27 22.87 10.46
CA ALA A 995 55.62 21.96 11.40
C ALA A 995 56.65 21.25 12.30
N VAL A 996 56.46 21.36 13.61
CA VAL A 996 57.23 20.66 14.65
C VAL A 996 56.32 19.64 15.33
N LEU A 997 56.78 18.39 15.39
CA LEU A 997 56.04 17.23 15.87
C LEU A 997 56.85 16.57 17.01
N GLY A 998 56.31 16.63 18.23
CA GLY A 998 56.92 16.11 19.45
C GLY A 998 57.18 14.60 19.48
N THR A 999 57.94 14.15 20.47
CA THR A 999 58.51 12.79 20.52
C THR A 999 57.49 11.66 20.61
N GLY A 1000 56.28 11.94 21.13
CA GLY A 1000 55.16 10.98 21.17
C GLY A 1000 54.59 10.61 19.80
N ILE A 1001 54.83 11.42 18.76
CA ILE A 1001 54.33 11.17 17.40
C ILE A 1001 55.25 10.14 16.72
N THR A 1002 54.75 8.92 16.55
CA THR A 1002 55.52 7.77 16.02
C THR A 1002 55.13 7.35 14.59
N THR A 1003 54.11 7.99 13.99
CA THR A 1003 53.71 7.74 12.59
C THR A 1003 53.25 9.03 11.92
N LEU A 1004 53.53 9.20 10.63
CA LEU A 1004 52.98 10.30 9.83
C LEU A 1004 51.84 9.78 8.94
N GLY A 1005 50.61 10.20 9.28
CA GLY A 1005 49.38 9.71 8.68
C GLY A 1005 49.19 10.04 7.19
N SER A 1006 48.19 9.39 6.58
CA SER A 1006 47.84 9.60 5.17
C SER A 1006 47.46 11.06 4.92
N SER A 1007 48.00 11.64 3.86
CA SER A 1007 47.72 13.03 3.43
C SER A 1007 47.93 14.13 4.49
N LEU A 1008 48.74 13.89 5.53
CA LEU A 1008 48.88 14.76 6.71
C LEU A 1008 49.07 16.24 6.39
N PHE A 1009 49.99 16.57 5.47
CA PHE A 1009 50.33 17.93 5.01
C PHE A 1009 49.98 18.14 3.53
N ARG A 1010 48.95 17.45 3.03
CA ARG A 1010 48.68 17.41 1.58
C ARG A 1010 48.16 18.75 1.06
N ASN A 1011 48.80 19.24 -0.01
CA ASN A 1011 48.62 20.56 -0.62
C ASN A 1011 49.06 21.76 0.23
N ASP A 1012 49.93 21.56 1.23
CA ASP A 1012 50.49 22.63 2.04
C ASP A 1012 51.63 23.34 1.28
N ALA A 1013 51.25 24.08 0.23
CA ALA A 1013 52.14 24.53 -0.83
C ALA A 1013 53.32 25.40 -0.36
N LYS A 1014 53.21 26.07 0.79
CA LYS A 1014 54.25 26.92 1.41
C LYS A 1014 55.12 26.22 2.46
N LEU A 1015 54.84 24.95 2.80
CA LEU A 1015 55.54 24.25 3.88
C LEU A 1015 57.01 24.05 3.52
N LYS A 1016 57.92 24.66 4.29
CA LYS A 1016 59.38 24.67 4.08
C LYS A 1016 60.13 23.70 4.99
N LYS A 1017 59.69 23.56 6.23
CA LYS A 1017 60.40 22.84 7.29
C LYS A 1017 59.45 21.88 8.02
N VAL A 1018 59.80 20.60 8.10
CA VAL A 1018 59.10 19.63 8.96
C VAL A 1018 60.11 19.00 9.91
N VAL A 1019 59.83 19.04 11.22
CA VAL A 1019 60.66 18.42 12.26
C VAL A 1019 59.84 17.34 12.95
N ALA A 1020 60.30 16.09 12.85
CA ALA A 1020 59.70 14.94 13.52
C ALA A 1020 60.68 14.41 14.59
N ASN A 1021 60.48 14.85 15.84
CA ASN A 1021 61.34 14.52 16.97
C ASN A 1021 61.18 13.06 17.43
N GLY A 1022 60.00 12.48 17.21
CA GLY A 1022 59.66 11.11 17.55
C GLY A 1022 60.32 10.06 16.66
N LYS A 1023 60.28 8.80 17.10
CA LYS A 1023 60.77 7.65 16.33
C LYS A 1023 59.70 7.23 15.33
N ILE A 1024 59.79 7.72 14.09
CA ILE A 1024 58.79 7.55 13.04
C ILE A 1024 58.87 6.14 12.44
N ALA A 1025 58.01 5.23 12.89
CA ALA A 1025 57.92 3.86 12.40
C ALA A 1025 57.39 3.80 10.96
N SER A 1026 56.48 4.70 10.58
CA SER A 1026 55.91 4.78 9.24
C SER A 1026 55.57 6.20 8.78
N VAL A 1027 55.67 6.40 7.46
CA VAL A 1027 55.22 7.58 6.73
C VAL A 1027 54.27 7.09 5.64
N SER A 1028 53.05 7.61 5.65
CA SER A 1028 51.97 7.08 4.81
C SER A 1028 52.06 7.52 3.34
N THR A 1029 51.19 6.93 2.52
CA THR A 1029 50.89 7.47 1.19
C THR A 1029 50.29 8.88 1.31
N TYR A 1030 50.61 9.74 0.34
CA TYR A 1030 50.20 11.14 0.22
C TYR A 1030 50.68 12.13 1.31
N THR A 1031 51.45 11.73 2.33
CA THR A 1031 51.79 12.58 3.51
C THR A 1031 52.32 13.99 3.19
N PHE A 1032 53.19 14.14 2.18
CA PHE A 1032 53.76 15.43 1.74
C PHE A 1032 53.35 15.82 0.30
N ASN A 1033 52.29 15.20 -0.23
CA ASN A 1033 51.83 15.40 -1.60
C ASN A 1033 51.43 16.86 -1.83
N GLY A 1034 52.07 17.56 -2.77
CA GLY A 1034 51.80 18.98 -3.04
C GLY A 1034 52.56 19.98 -2.17
N CYS A 1035 53.48 19.56 -1.29
CA CYS A 1035 54.37 20.45 -0.54
C CYS A 1035 55.47 21.06 -1.43
N SER A 1036 55.08 21.98 -2.33
CA SER A 1036 55.95 22.52 -3.39
C SER A 1036 57.11 23.41 -2.93
N SER A 1037 57.07 23.93 -1.70
CA SER A 1037 58.14 24.75 -1.11
C SER A 1037 58.99 24.01 -0.08
N LEU A 1038 58.91 22.68 0.01
CA LEU A 1038 59.60 21.91 1.06
C LEU A 1038 61.11 21.91 0.85
N GLU A 1039 61.83 22.47 1.83
CA GLU A 1039 63.28 22.65 1.82
C GLU A 1039 63.99 21.64 2.74
N ARG A 1040 63.37 21.28 3.88
CA ARG A 1040 63.97 20.46 4.95
C ARG A 1040 62.93 19.56 5.63
N ILE A 1041 63.26 18.28 5.78
CA ILE A 1041 62.55 17.33 6.67
C ILE A 1041 63.58 16.75 7.66
N TYR A 1042 63.28 16.74 8.95
CA TYR A 1042 64.12 16.13 10.00
C TYR A 1042 63.38 14.91 10.58
N ILE A 1043 64.05 13.75 10.65
CA ILE A 1043 63.46 12.47 11.14
C ILE A 1043 64.46 11.74 12.03
N ASN A 1044 64.11 11.50 13.30
CA ASN A 1044 65.02 11.04 14.34
C ASN A 1044 65.23 9.50 14.42
N ASN A 1045 65.19 8.80 13.27
CA ASN A 1045 65.41 7.35 13.20
C ASN A 1045 65.73 6.84 11.79
N THR A 1046 65.95 5.53 11.64
CA THR A 1046 66.08 4.80 10.37
C THR A 1046 64.87 5.00 9.43
N PRO A 1047 65.03 4.80 8.10
CA PRO A 1047 63.97 5.05 7.11
C PRO A 1047 62.58 4.51 7.50
N PRO A 1048 61.57 5.38 7.63
CA PRO A 1048 60.21 4.96 7.94
C PRO A 1048 59.59 4.09 6.85
N THR A 1049 58.80 3.10 7.27
CA THR A 1049 58.07 2.20 6.37
C THR A 1049 56.84 2.88 5.74
N GLY A 1050 56.28 2.31 4.67
CA GLY A 1050 54.98 2.72 4.11
C GLY A 1050 54.99 3.86 3.07
N ALA A 1051 56.14 4.50 2.84
CA ALA A 1051 56.28 5.54 1.82
C ALA A 1051 56.02 4.98 0.40
N SER A 1052 55.42 5.79 -0.46
CA SER A 1052 55.08 5.44 -1.85
C SER A 1052 55.39 6.57 -2.83
N SER A 1053 55.29 6.29 -4.14
CA SER A 1053 55.40 7.29 -5.21
C SER A 1053 54.43 8.49 -5.05
N ASN A 1054 53.34 8.28 -4.31
CA ASN A 1054 52.33 9.29 -4.01
C ASN A 1054 52.65 10.11 -2.74
N THR A 1055 53.54 9.63 -1.86
CA THR A 1055 53.95 10.33 -0.60
C THR A 1055 54.61 11.68 -0.87
N PHE A 1056 55.46 11.77 -1.90
CA PHE A 1056 56.30 12.93 -2.20
C PHE A 1056 56.00 13.62 -3.55
N THR A 1057 54.86 13.34 -4.18
CA THR A 1057 54.55 13.96 -5.49
C THR A 1057 54.47 15.48 -5.36
N LYS A 1058 55.18 16.21 -6.24
CA LYS A 1058 55.39 17.67 -6.18
C LYS A 1058 56.22 18.18 -4.98
N VAL A 1059 56.94 17.32 -4.26
CA VAL A 1059 58.03 17.77 -3.37
C VAL A 1059 59.30 18.01 -4.22
N PRO A 1060 60.05 19.10 -4.02
CA PRO A 1060 61.32 19.32 -4.72
C PRO A 1060 62.39 18.28 -4.33
N THR A 1061 63.09 17.68 -5.30
CA THR A 1061 64.23 16.76 -5.02
C THR A 1061 65.42 17.47 -4.36
N THR A 1062 65.46 18.81 -4.40
CA THR A 1062 66.37 19.67 -3.64
C THR A 1062 66.05 19.76 -2.15
N CYS A 1063 64.92 19.22 -1.70
CA CYS A 1063 64.60 19.07 -0.28
C CYS A 1063 65.65 18.21 0.41
N ARG A 1064 66.17 18.69 1.54
CA ARG A 1064 67.15 17.98 2.36
C ARG A 1064 66.45 17.14 3.42
N ILE A 1065 66.85 15.88 3.56
CA ILE A 1065 66.34 14.97 4.59
C ILE A 1065 67.43 14.81 5.64
N TYR A 1066 67.23 15.41 6.81
CA TYR A 1066 68.14 15.40 7.95
C TYR A 1066 67.82 14.22 8.86
N VAL A 1067 68.78 13.32 9.02
CA VAL A 1067 68.60 12.04 9.72
C VAL A 1067 69.84 11.74 10.57
N PRO A 1068 69.75 11.01 11.71
CA PRO A 1068 70.90 10.68 12.52
C PRO A 1068 72.03 10.08 11.67
N ALA A 1069 73.26 10.57 11.83
CA ALA A 1069 74.37 10.35 10.88
C ALA A 1069 74.60 8.86 10.53
N GLN A 1070 74.49 7.99 11.53
CA GLN A 1070 74.57 6.51 11.42
C GLN A 1070 73.46 5.87 10.57
N THR A 1071 72.44 6.62 10.16
CA THR A 1071 71.32 6.15 9.34
C THR A 1071 71.32 6.68 7.89
N CYS A 1072 72.16 7.67 7.58
CA CYS A 1072 72.19 8.33 6.26
C CYS A 1072 72.33 7.34 5.09
N GLN A 1073 73.17 6.31 5.24
CA GLN A 1073 73.39 5.28 4.23
C GLN A 1073 72.11 4.46 3.94
N PHE A 1074 71.27 4.21 4.94
CA PHE A 1074 70.01 3.48 4.76
C PHE A 1074 68.99 4.33 3.98
N TYR A 1075 68.88 5.63 4.27
CA TYR A 1075 68.01 6.53 3.50
C TYR A 1075 68.45 6.63 2.03
N ALA A 1076 69.75 6.75 1.77
CA ALA A 1076 70.32 6.80 0.42
C ALA A 1076 70.11 5.49 -0.39
N GLN A 1077 69.74 4.39 0.25
CA GLN A 1077 69.43 3.10 -0.39
C GLN A 1077 67.93 2.77 -0.43
N THR A 1078 67.10 3.44 0.37
CA THR A 1078 65.67 3.11 0.50
C THR A 1078 64.84 3.78 -0.60
N THR A 1079 63.98 3.01 -1.26
CA THR A 1079 63.05 3.49 -2.31
C THR A 1079 62.25 4.71 -1.85
N TYR A 1080 62.07 5.68 -2.75
CA TYR A 1080 61.43 7.00 -2.53
C TYR A 1080 62.19 7.97 -1.61
N TRP A 1081 63.05 7.50 -0.71
CA TRP A 1081 63.92 8.35 0.12
C TRP A 1081 65.25 8.69 -0.58
N LYS A 1082 65.82 7.73 -1.30
CA LYS A 1082 67.07 7.84 -2.07
C LYS A 1082 67.11 8.95 -3.13
N ASP A 1083 65.95 9.49 -3.50
CA ASP A 1083 65.77 10.46 -4.57
C ASP A 1083 65.91 11.92 -4.08
N PHE A 1084 66.26 12.11 -2.79
CA PHE A 1084 66.49 13.37 -2.10
C PHE A 1084 67.93 13.54 -1.60
N VAL A 1085 68.30 14.77 -1.24
CA VAL A 1085 69.60 15.08 -0.63
C VAL A 1085 69.58 14.67 0.86
N ILE A 1086 70.10 13.49 1.16
CA ILE A 1086 70.26 13.01 2.55
C ILE A 1086 71.41 13.77 3.23
N MET A 1087 71.13 14.37 4.38
CA MET A 1087 72.10 15.07 5.22
C MET A 1087 72.16 14.40 6.60
N PRO A 1088 73.32 14.36 7.26
CA PRO A 1088 73.36 14.09 8.69
C PRO A 1088 72.63 15.22 9.44
N TRP A 1089 71.69 14.83 10.29
CA TRP A 1089 71.31 15.63 11.46
C TRP A 1089 72.50 15.52 12.41
N LEU A 1090 73.37 16.53 12.39
CA LEU A 1090 74.55 16.61 13.24
C LEU A 1090 74.14 17.18 14.59
N ASP A 1091 74.72 16.65 15.68
CA ASP A 1091 74.50 17.10 17.06
C ASP A 1091 75.24 18.40 17.40
N GLU A 1092 75.51 19.27 16.42
CA GLU A 1092 76.08 20.60 16.67
C GLU A 1092 75.03 21.56 17.24
N LEU A 1093 75.44 22.29 18.28
CA LEU A 1093 74.65 23.40 18.83
C LEU A 1093 74.54 24.53 17.78
N GLU A 1094 73.31 24.98 17.51
CA GLU A 1094 73.00 26.18 16.73
C GLU A 1094 72.05 27.07 17.53
N ILE A 1095 72.30 28.38 17.55
CA ILE A 1095 71.45 29.34 18.27
C ILE A 1095 70.09 29.47 17.56
N VAL A 1096 69.03 29.33 18.34
CA VAL A 1096 67.62 29.48 17.92
C VAL A 1096 67.10 30.87 18.29
N SER A 1097 67.39 31.33 19.52
CA SER A 1097 66.92 32.63 20.02
C SER A 1097 67.87 33.24 21.06
N THR A 1098 67.72 34.54 21.32
CA THR A 1098 68.48 35.30 22.32
C THR A 1098 67.56 36.23 23.11
N THR A 1099 67.78 36.33 24.42
CA THR A 1099 67.08 37.25 25.33
C THR A 1099 68.09 38.01 26.21
N PRO A 1100 68.18 39.35 26.17
CA PRO A 1100 67.50 40.23 25.21
C PRO A 1100 67.86 39.89 23.75
N SER A 1101 67.06 40.38 22.80
CA SER A 1101 67.27 40.07 21.39
C SER A 1101 68.57 40.71 20.89
N MET A 1102 69.46 39.88 20.34
CA MET A 1102 70.79 40.23 19.84
C MET A 1102 71.06 39.50 18.52
N SER A 1103 71.93 40.03 17.66
CA SER A 1103 72.25 39.44 16.36
C SER A 1103 73.25 38.29 16.50
N PHE A 1104 72.97 37.14 15.88
CA PHE A 1104 73.85 35.96 15.90
C PHE A 1104 74.02 35.26 14.54
N ASP A 1105 73.34 35.76 13.50
CA ASP A 1105 73.39 35.26 12.13
C ASP A 1105 74.19 36.18 11.17
N GLY A 1106 74.64 37.33 11.67
CA GLY A 1106 75.32 38.37 10.88
C GLY A 1106 74.47 39.60 10.55
N GLY A 1107 73.23 39.68 11.05
CA GLY A 1107 72.40 40.89 11.00
C GLY A 1107 72.93 42.07 11.84
N GLU A 1108 72.21 43.20 11.78
CA GLU A 1108 72.61 44.44 12.46
C GLU A 1108 72.58 44.34 14.00
N ALA A 1109 73.41 45.15 14.67
CA ALA A 1109 73.48 45.20 16.13
C ALA A 1109 72.18 45.72 16.75
N LEU A 1110 71.56 44.93 17.64
CA LEU A 1110 70.33 45.30 18.35
C LEU A 1110 70.62 45.97 19.70
N ASP A 1111 69.71 46.82 20.17
CA ASP A 1111 69.88 47.59 21.41
C ASP A 1111 69.66 46.77 22.69
N VAL A 1112 70.70 46.71 23.51
CA VAL A 1112 70.69 46.15 24.87
C VAL A 1112 70.88 47.29 25.88
N LYS A 1113 70.18 47.24 27.01
CA LYS A 1113 70.27 48.30 28.02
C LYS A 1113 71.58 48.23 28.82
N PRO A 1114 72.18 49.37 29.23
CA PRO A 1114 73.41 49.42 30.04
C PRO A 1114 73.39 48.58 31.33
N ASP A 1115 72.22 48.45 31.96
CA ASP A 1115 71.97 47.75 33.22
C ASP A 1115 71.77 46.23 33.05
N THR A 1116 71.66 45.71 31.82
CA THR A 1116 71.40 44.29 31.53
C THR A 1116 72.51 43.41 32.12
N LYS A 1117 72.22 42.64 33.18
CA LYS A 1117 73.17 41.70 33.81
C LYS A 1117 73.08 40.26 33.30
N THR A 1118 71.99 39.88 32.64
CA THR A 1118 71.71 38.49 32.25
C THR A 1118 71.39 38.37 30.77
N PHE A 1119 71.95 37.34 30.13
CA PHE A 1119 71.72 36.98 28.73
C PHE A 1119 71.35 35.49 28.67
N VAL A 1120 70.25 35.17 28.00
CA VAL A 1120 69.81 33.78 27.74
C VAL A 1120 69.92 33.50 26.25
N ILE A 1121 70.52 32.37 25.89
CA ILE A 1121 70.75 31.92 24.53
C ILE A 1121 70.16 30.51 24.40
N GLU A 1122 69.15 30.37 23.55
CA GLU A 1122 68.48 29.11 23.29
C GLU A 1122 69.14 28.39 22.11
N PHE A 1123 69.33 27.08 22.22
CA PHE A 1123 69.93 26.24 21.18
C PHE A 1123 68.94 25.23 20.58
N ASN A 1124 69.30 24.72 19.40
CA ASN A 1124 68.58 23.71 18.62
C ASN A 1124 68.46 22.32 19.31
N ARG A 1125 69.22 22.07 20.38
CA ARG A 1125 69.14 20.87 21.22
C ARG A 1125 69.50 21.16 22.67
N THR A 1126 69.20 20.23 23.56
CA THR A 1126 69.69 20.21 24.96
C THR A 1126 71.22 20.34 25.01
N VAL A 1127 71.70 21.22 25.88
CA VAL A 1127 73.13 21.39 26.21
C VAL A 1127 73.53 20.36 27.26
N VAL A 1128 74.67 19.70 27.05
CA VAL A 1128 75.19 18.63 27.91
C VAL A 1128 76.62 18.91 28.36
N ASN A 1129 77.04 18.31 29.47
CA ASN A 1129 78.31 18.66 30.14
C ASN A 1129 79.57 18.46 29.28
N THR A 1130 79.51 17.72 28.18
CA THR A 1130 80.60 17.57 27.21
C THR A 1130 80.77 18.79 26.30
N ASP A 1131 79.71 19.57 26.07
CA ASP A 1131 79.71 20.75 25.18
C ASP A 1131 80.58 21.91 25.70
N SER A 1132 81.07 21.81 26.94
CA SER A 1132 82.17 22.64 27.49
C SER A 1132 81.97 24.16 27.32
N VAL A 1133 80.75 24.66 27.59
CA VAL A 1133 80.34 26.03 27.31
C VAL A 1133 81.04 27.06 28.21
N SER A 1134 81.58 28.11 27.60
CA SER A 1134 82.19 29.29 28.24
C SER A 1134 81.77 30.57 27.52
N ALA A 1135 81.91 31.72 28.18
CA ALA A 1135 81.50 33.03 27.65
C ALA A 1135 82.60 34.08 27.84
N MET A 1136 82.68 35.02 26.90
CA MET A 1136 83.58 36.17 26.94
C MET A 1136 82.87 37.41 26.39
N LEU A 1137 83.02 38.57 27.04
CA LEU A 1137 82.48 39.83 26.56
C LEU A 1137 83.59 40.67 25.91
N ILE A 1138 83.35 41.12 24.69
CA ILE A 1138 84.28 41.93 23.89
C ILE A 1138 83.58 43.25 23.54
N ARG A 1139 84.27 44.37 23.69
CA ARG A 1139 83.81 45.71 23.30
C ARG A 1139 84.80 46.34 22.32
N SER A 1140 84.32 46.85 21.18
CA SER A 1140 85.14 47.52 20.16
C SER A 1140 86.42 46.75 19.79
N GLY A 1141 86.34 45.41 19.77
CA GLY A 1141 87.43 44.48 19.42
C GLY A 1141 88.37 44.06 20.56
N PHE A 1142 88.17 44.52 21.80
CA PHE A 1142 89.01 44.18 22.96
C PHE A 1142 88.22 43.46 24.07
N PRO A 1143 88.87 42.55 24.84
CA PRO A 1143 88.28 41.97 26.05
C PRO A 1143 87.78 43.05 27.02
N VAL A 1144 86.63 42.80 27.65
CA VAL A 1144 86.12 43.62 28.75
C VAL A 1144 86.61 43.01 30.07
N GLU A 1145 87.81 43.41 30.50
CA GLU A 1145 88.50 42.83 31.66
C GLU A 1145 87.92 43.29 33.03
N ASP A 1146 87.03 44.29 33.03
CA ASP A 1146 86.37 44.87 34.20
C ASP A 1146 84.96 44.30 34.47
N GLN A 1147 84.69 43.08 33.99
CA GLN A 1147 83.42 42.36 34.18
C GLN A 1147 83.69 40.86 34.39
N GLU A 1148 83.21 40.26 35.49
CA GLU A 1148 83.26 38.79 35.65
C GLU A 1148 82.02 38.15 35.00
N LEU A 1149 82.20 36.99 34.35
CA LEU A 1149 81.13 36.25 33.67
C LEU A 1149 80.95 34.86 34.27
N THR A 1150 79.72 34.53 34.66
CA THR A 1150 79.32 33.18 35.09
C THR A 1150 78.38 32.56 34.07
N VAL A 1151 78.64 31.32 33.67
CA VAL A 1151 77.84 30.57 32.69
C VAL A 1151 77.15 29.38 33.36
N SER A 1152 75.87 29.19 33.06
CA SER A 1152 75.10 28.00 33.44
C SER A 1152 74.16 27.58 32.30
N TYR A 1153 73.63 26.36 32.33
CA TYR A 1153 72.70 25.87 31.31
C TYR A 1153 71.68 24.88 31.89
N SER A 1154 70.51 24.82 31.28
CA SER A 1154 69.40 23.95 31.66
C SER A 1154 68.54 23.66 30.43
N GLY A 1155 68.29 22.39 30.12
CA GLY A 1155 67.63 22.04 28.86
C GLY A 1155 68.45 22.52 27.66
N ASN A 1156 67.82 23.22 26.71
CA ASN A 1156 68.47 23.84 25.55
C ASN A 1156 68.88 25.30 25.77
N GLU A 1157 68.71 25.86 26.97
CA GLU A 1157 69.07 27.25 27.29
C GLU A 1157 70.44 27.35 27.98
N VAL A 1158 71.29 28.27 27.50
CA VAL A 1158 72.49 28.76 28.18
C VAL A 1158 72.20 30.13 28.76
N THR A 1159 72.44 30.31 30.06
CA THR A 1159 72.35 31.60 30.74
C THR A 1159 73.75 32.11 31.11
N VAL A 1160 74.09 33.30 30.64
CA VAL A 1160 75.29 34.05 31.02
C VAL A 1160 74.88 35.20 31.93
N ILE A 1161 75.51 35.30 33.09
CA ILE A 1161 75.34 36.39 34.05
C ILE A 1161 76.67 37.15 34.14
N ARG A 1162 76.62 38.48 34.12
CA ARG A 1162 77.78 39.35 34.37
C ARG A 1162 77.68 40.05 35.72
N GLU A 1163 78.81 40.14 36.41
CA GLU A 1163 78.99 40.93 37.63
C GLU A 1163 79.93 42.10 37.35
N GLY A 1164 79.51 43.30 37.75
CA GLY A 1164 80.22 44.56 37.48
C GLY A 1164 79.30 45.76 37.23
N GLU A 1165 79.92 46.92 37.04
CA GLU A 1165 79.26 48.20 36.73
C GLU A 1165 78.51 48.16 35.38
N ASP A 1166 77.67 49.16 35.09
CA ASP A 1166 76.87 49.18 33.87
C ASP A 1166 77.70 49.37 32.59
N LEU A 1167 77.25 48.74 31.50
CA LEU A 1167 77.98 48.73 30.23
C LEU A 1167 77.99 50.14 29.63
N PRO A 1168 79.17 50.74 29.34
CA PRO A 1168 79.25 52.03 28.67
C PRO A 1168 78.59 52.02 27.29
N ASN A 1169 78.13 53.20 26.84
CA ASN A 1169 77.55 53.39 25.52
C ASN A 1169 78.58 53.10 24.41
N ASP A 1170 78.38 52.02 23.65
CA ASP A 1170 79.25 51.56 22.56
C ASP A 1170 78.40 50.76 21.53
N PRO A 1171 78.51 51.06 20.22
CA PRO A 1171 77.76 50.36 19.17
C PRO A 1171 78.25 48.94 18.84
N TYR A 1172 79.37 48.46 19.40
CA TYR A 1172 79.98 47.17 19.06
C TYR A 1172 80.38 46.34 20.29
N TYR A 1173 79.40 45.70 20.90
CA TYR A 1173 79.60 44.60 21.85
C TYR A 1173 79.42 43.24 21.17
N TYR A 1174 80.27 42.29 21.53
CA TYR A 1174 80.10 40.87 21.20
C TYR A 1174 80.06 40.06 22.50
N LEU A 1175 78.96 39.34 22.73
CA LEU A 1175 78.94 38.21 23.64
C LEU A 1175 79.43 36.98 22.86
N VAL A 1176 80.63 36.52 23.18
CA VAL A 1176 81.28 35.40 22.52
C VAL A 1176 81.06 34.13 23.35
N LEU A 1177 80.19 33.25 22.89
CA LEU A 1177 80.02 31.91 23.47
C LEU A 1177 80.95 30.93 22.78
N THR A 1178 81.70 30.14 23.56
CA THR A 1178 82.61 29.11 23.04
C THR A 1178 82.25 27.76 23.65
N THR A 1179 81.93 26.79 22.82
CA THR A 1179 81.71 25.38 23.17
C THR A 1179 82.96 24.55 22.85
N SER A 1180 82.93 23.25 23.11
CA SER A 1180 83.96 22.29 22.69
C SER A 1180 84.20 22.29 21.17
N ASP A 1181 83.17 22.62 20.39
CA ASP A 1181 83.13 22.37 18.95
C ASP A 1181 83.15 23.67 18.11
N LYS A 1182 82.69 24.79 18.69
CA LYS A 1182 82.31 26.00 17.93
C LYS A 1182 82.35 27.27 18.78
N GLN A 1183 82.53 28.41 18.12
CA GLN A 1183 82.43 29.73 18.73
C GLN A 1183 81.35 30.55 18.03
N PHE A 1184 80.50 31.21 18.82
CA PHE A 1184 79.37 32.03 18.38
C PHE A 1184 79.61 33.47 18.82
N ASN A 1185 79.57 34.40 17.86
CA ASN A 1185 79.81 35.82 18.11
C ASN A 1185 78.48 36.57 18.04
N ILE A 1186 77.90 36.86 19.20
CA ILE A 1186 76.57 37.48 19.32
C ILE A 1186 76.74 39.00 19.43
N LEU A 1187 76.41 39.73 18.35
CA LEU A 1187 76.56 41.17 18.20
C LEU A 1187 75.37 41.94 18.79
N PHE A 1188 75.67 42.95 19.60
CA PHE A 1188 74.71 43.93 20.10
C PHE A 1188 75.35 45.30 20.30
N LYS A 1189 74.50 46.32 20.49
CA LYS A 1189 74.91 47.68 20.84
C LYS A 1189 74.30 48.08 22.18
N VAL A 1190 75.01 48.90 22.94
CA VAL A 1190 74.52 49.45 24.21
C VAL A 1190 74.35 50.94 24.06
N THR A 1191 73.11 51.44 24.20
CA THR A 1191 72.80 52.87 24.12
C THR A 1191 72.21 53.38 25.43
N THR A 1192 72.82 54.40 26.02
CA THR A 1192 72.27 55.13 27.18
C THR A 1192 71.13 56.03 26.73
N ALA A 1193 69.91 55.77 27.20
CA ALA A 1193 68.71 56.43 26.71
C ALA A 1193 68.57 57.90 27.15
N THR A 1194 68.79 58.85 26.23
CA THR A 1194 68.09 60.16 26.19
C THR A 1194 68.22 60.84 24.81
N GLY A 1195 67.26 60.56 23.90
CA GLY A 1195 66.79 61.51 22.88
C GLY A 1195 67.44 61.56 21.48
N ILE A 1196 66.86 60.84 20.51
CA ILE A 1196 66.08 61.37 19.34
C ILE A 1196 66.78 62.36 18.35
N ASP A 1197 66.62 62.27 17.02
CA ASP A 1197 66.31 61.17 16.06
C ASP A 1197 66.37 61.71 14.58
N GLU A 1198 65.98 60.87 13.60
CA GLU A 1198 65.70 61.20 12.16
C GLU A 1198 66.89 61.57 11.21
N PRO A 1199 66.77 61.34 9.87
CA PRO A 1199 66.33 60.11 9.19
C PRO A 1199 67.28 59.69 8.02
N ALA A 1200 66.92 58.64 7.28
CA ALA A 1200 67.79 57.95 6.31
C ALA A 1200 67.79 58.50 4.86
N VAL A 1201 68.82 58.14 4.08
CA VAL A 1201 68.81 58.07 2.61
C VAL A 1201 69.55 56.80 2.15
N GLU A 1202 68.95 56.02 1.25
CA GLU A 1202 69.53 54.79 0.69
C GLU A 1202 70.69 55.06 -0.29
N LYS A 1203 71.70 54.16 -0.36
CA LYS A 1203 72.06 53.52 -1.65
C LYS A 1203 72.98 52.31 -1.62
N GLU A 1204 72.81 51.53 -2.68
CA GLU A 1204 73.50 50.31 -3.14
C GLU A 1204 74.94 50.06 -2.66
N VAL A 1205 75.08 48.91 -1.99
CA VAL A 1205 76.10 47.86 -2.20
C VAL A 1205 77.21 48.18 -3.22
N ARG A 1206 78.47 48.13 -2.75
CA ARG A 1206 79.55 47.44 -3.49
C ARG A 1206 80.66 46.93 -2.58
N LEU A 1207 80.91 45.63 -2.67
CA LEU A 1207 82.14 45.00 -2.18
C LEU A 1207 83.35 45.61 -2.90
N ARG A 1208 84.42 45.91 -2.17
CA ARG A 1208 85.59 45.01 -2.07
C ARG A 1208 86.65 45.52 -1.07
N GLU A 1209 87.20 44.58 -0.31
CA GLU A 1209 88.64 44.26 -0.21
C GLU A 1209 89.63 45.41 -0.58
N TYR A 1210 90.65 45.76 0.22
CA TYR A 1210 91.75 44.86 0.60
C TYR A 1210 92.71 45.40 1.69
N TYR A 1211 93.43 44.45 2.30
CA TYR A 1211 94.78 44.46 2.91
C TYR A 1211 95.24 45.54 3.90
N SER A 1212 95.78 45.04 5.01
CA SER A 1212 96.76 45.72 5.87
C SER A 1212 98.16 45.67 5.24
N VAL A 1213 98.92 46.77 5.39
CA VAL A 1213 100.38 46.78 5.39
C VAL A 1213 100.81 47.62 6.59
N ASP A 1214 101.59 47.04 7.50
CA ASP A 1214 102.20 47.65 8.70
C ASP A 1214 101.29 48.54 9.60
N GLY A 1215 99.97 48.33 9.52
CA GLY A 1215 99.07 48.42 10.69
C GLY A 1215 98.56 49.79 11.14
N LYS A 1216 98.55 50.86 10.32
CA LYS A 1216 97.84 52.12 10.70
C LYS A 1216 97.57 53.13 9.57
N LEU A 1217 96.39 53.78 9.61
CA LEU A 1217 96.17 55.21 9.26
C LEU A 1217 94.76 55.72 9.73
N LEU A 1218 94.42 57.01 9.51
CA LEU A 1218 93.45 57.81 10.31
C LEU A 1218 92.43 58.68 9.48
N PRO A 1219 91.30 59.21 10.04
CA PRO A 1219 90.18 59.85 9.29
C PRO A 1219 89.71 61.30 9.70
N ARG A 1220 88.88 62.03 8.89
CA ARG A 1220 87.93 63.18 9.25
C ARG A 1220 87.00 63.75 8.07
N PRO A 1221 86.01 64.72 8.23
CA PRO A 1221 84.60 64.63 7.70
C PRO A 1221 83.87 65.95 7.12
N VAL A 1222 82.51 66.14 7.32
CA VAL A 1222 81.52 67.32 7.18
C VAL A 1222 80.60 67.47 5.90
N GLN A 1223 79.39 68.12 5.76
CA GLN A 1223 78.22 68.67 6.58
C GLN A 1223 77.06 69.32 5.69
N GLY A 1224 75.74 69.37 6.06
CA GLY A 1224 74.74 70.39 5.51
C GLY A 1224 73.17 70.32 5.73
N ILE A 1225 72.54 71.35 6.37
CA ILE A 1225 71.10 71.88 6.46
C ILE A 1225 69.91 70.99 6.98
N ASN A 1226 68.98 71.53 7.83
CA ASN A 1226 67.70 70.89 8.31
C ASN A 1226 66.60 71.86 8.92
N ILE A 1227 65.34 71.37 9.14
CA ILE A 1227 64.14 72.09 9.70
C ILE A 1227 63.29 71.18 10.64
N VAL A 1228 62.55 71.73 11.64
CA VAL A 1228 61.70 70.96 12.60
C VAL A 1228 60.26 71.54 12.75
N LYS A 1229 59.25 70.66 12.92
CA LYS A 1229 57.81 70.99 13.14
C LYS A 1229 57.07 69.97 14.03
N THR A 1230 55.89 70.33 14.53
CA THR A 1230 54.97 69.51 15.33
C THR A 1230 53.57 69.51 14.71
N VAL A 1231 52.78 68.43 14.90
CA VAL A 1231 51.41 68.27 14.38
C VAL A 1231 50.49 67.79 15.52
N TYR A 1232 49.25 68.29 15.56
CA TYR A 1232 48.25 67.96 16.58
C TYR A 1232 47.03 67.21 16.02
N GLU A 1233 46.24 66.58 16.88
CA GLU A 1233 45.15 65.65 16.49
C GLU A 1233 43.98 66.31 15.72
N ASP A 1234 43.85 67.64 15.77
CA ASP A 1234 42.89 68.40 14.96
C ASP A 1234 43.39 68.68 13.52
N GLY A 1235 44.63 68.25 13.20
CA GLY A 1235 45.29 68.48 11.92
C GLY A 1235 46.07 69.79 11.82
N SER A 1236 46.14 70.59 12.89
CA SER A 1236 46.97 71.80 12.94
C SER A 1236 48.47 71.49 13.04
N ILE A 1237 49.31 72.38 12.51
CA ILE A 1237 50.77 72.23 12.43
C ILE A 1237 51.45 73.49 12.97
N GLU A 1238 52.40 73.33 13.90
CA GLU A 1238 53.24 74.40 14.41
C GLU A 1238 54.72 74.16 14.04
N VAL A 1239 55.42 75.19 13.57
CA VAL A 1239 56.83 75.09 13.14
C VAL A 1239 57.72 75.75 14.19
N SER A 1240 58.47 74.94 14.93
CA SER A 1240 59.15 75.38 16.15
C SER A 1240 60.57 75.94 15.93
N LYS A 1241 61.27 75.56 14.85
CA LYS A 1241 62.53 76.21 14.40
C LYS A 1241 62.98 75.82 12.99
N VAL A 1242 63.72 76.74 12.37
CA VAL A 1242 64.40 76.61 11.08
C VAL A 1242 65.86 76.99 11.28
N TYR A 1243 66.81 76.17 10.78
CA TYR A 1243 68.25 76.46 10.87
C TYR A 1243 68.89 76.45 9.47
N VAL A 1244 68.93 77.63 8.84
CA VAL A 1244 69.70 77.88 7.62
C VAL A 1244 71.11 78.35 7.98
N LYS A 1245 72.13 77.95 7.21
CA LYS A 1245 73.43 78.61 7.25
C LYS A 1245 73.30 80.05 6.73
N PRO A 1246 74.01 81.06 7.30
CA PRO A 1246 74.00 82.43 6.77
C PRO A 1246 74.55 82.60 5.34
N GLU A 1247 75.09 81.52 4.76
CA GLU A 1247 75.87 81.52 3.51
C GLU A 1247 74.97 81.45 2.27
N ASP A 1248 73.82 80.76 2.35
CA ASP A 1248 72.90 80.54 1.22
C ASP A 1248 71.77 81.58 1.12
N CYS A 1249 71.79 82.63 1.95
CA CYS A 1249 70.81 83.73 1.93
C CYS A 1249 71.00 84.69 0.73
N ARG A 1250 70.92 84.21 -0.52
CA ARG A 1250 70.88 85.05 -1.74
C ARG A 1250 69.97 84.51 -2.84
N ARG A 1251 68.87 85.25 -3.04
CA ARG A 1251 67.73 85.06 -3.97
C ARG A 1251 66.69 84.05 -3.52
#